data_AF-A0A5N9AFD8-F1
#
_entry.id   AF-A0A5N9AFD8-F1
#
_cell.length_a   1.000
_cell.length_b   1.000
_cell.length_c   1.000
_cell.angle_alpha   90.00
_cell.angle_beta   90.00
_cell.angle_gamma   90.00
#
_symmetry.space_group_name_H-M   'P 1'
#
loop_
_entity.id
_entity.type
_entity.pdbx_description
1 polymer ?
#
loop_
_entity_poly.entity_id
_entity_poly.type
_entity_poly.pdbx_seq_one_letter_code
_entity_poly.pdbx_strand_id
1 'polypeptide(L)'
;MKYSEDFKKFPKELSDSYNTVQSVASRVLTEEEFLAWEESGLNIANRGARAWESAVEYFRATPDILNKLPFVHLKQWAYWGSLIAEESHFASIAYFKASRHVSDQIKPWDVADWAQLGKKLLGKDSRSGKLSVSYFENSAEILKVLTFSEFKQIILLVETISEHNTDEAAKFIDCASEVLPVLKEDTRPCLSLISNLVRNHWQQSTKCLSMMSSVLARIDTVERSRFLSLSARISEEQNTDVVSFLHESSLALGSVDNYVHVNILNMADRLSRTNPNIVLNYLKGVPKALRRISINQLELWYDLGMSILKDNETAGIAFFSGESSRSEDMLEKLSVGVELSKVKDIMRLYCRALSAIDIDISPEEQGDDAHGKSWVPMDQMLAEGANIYLPFVSEQFDTKDENFDWFKVMATHQIAHLEFKSFQFSFDTPSTQYQDIRDELAPSMSDLISEVEMADFALENEQQGTQQDFGMTEIQRFFAIFKDRPLARDIFTAAEDYRLDHRVMVDYPGIASSYKRVQLQSISNRLPLSELPSQEALVEILIRFSLQQTGTLQIPQKYIQLTSAMWKIIRPLSTKGSIVEDSAEATIRLYEIISNMSNQKPNEEDEEQDFEMDPSDGEGDNEDSEDESTSNSLDSETEEGSDNIQQYQSPQQVDYRGEFKPELMQAISMIKDYQKEHESTEDGISKEKIEQILSEADSPPSEAEKIDPDAKGTFVSEMAQDLDSKGNPQAVLQQSSYAYDSTYDDEDRRGPLEANDPDSFLYDEWDYRISDYRNRWCLLREKEMAEGDSAYFTTTLDGYSSLAGQIRRQFELMSPQGLQKMKRQQDGDELELEAVIEAMVDKKSGSTPSEKVYLRRNKVQRDVAVVFLLDMSASTAEAIDETRRLADEWDAPDDPLEYMFWLRSRRGEGMRRSYKRIVDLEKESIVLLIHALETIGDTYGIYGFSGYGRENVDFFVIKDVQEALSERVKRRIDKISPLQATRMGPAIRHATSKLAGIDARTKFLVLISDGRPQDRGYSREGVEKEYAIHDTRIALTEARRDGVTPFCLTVDKEGHDYLRAMCQDMGYEVLADINNLPRRLPTLYRHLTV
;
A
#
# COMPACT_ATOMS: atom_id res chain seq x y z
N MET A 1 0.56 -39.18 73.43
CA MET A 1 -0.73 -39.36 72.72
C MET A 1 -1.89 -38.95 73.63
N LYS A 2 -2.06 -37.65 73.90
CA LYS A 2 -3.06 -37.17 74.88
C LYS A 2 -4.47 -37.02 74.28
N TYR A 3 -4.54 -36.76 72.97
CA TYR A 3 -5.78 -36.40 72.27
C TYR A 3 -6.25 -37.43 71.22
N SER A 4 -5.61 -38.61 71.13
CA SER A 4 -5.95 -39.64 70.12
C SER A 4 -7.40 -40.15 70.21
N GLU A 5 -7.97 -40.22 71.42
CA GLU A 5 -9.39 -40.57 71.64
C GLU A 5 -10.35 -39.43 71.24
N ASP A 6 -9.91 -38.19 71.26
CA ASP A 6 -10.75 -37.04 70.89
C ASP A 6 -10.94 -36.94 69.37
N PHE A 7 -9.94 -37.33 68.57
CA PHE A 7 -10.06 -37.38 67.10
C PHE A 7 -11.04 -38.48 66.63
N LYS A 8 -11.26 -39.54 67.40
CA LYS A 8 -12.24 -40.60 67.09
C LYS A 8 -13.70 -40.13 67.14
N LYS A 9 -13.97 -38.94 67.70
CA LYS A 9 -15.30 -38.31 67.74
C LYS A 9 -15.72 -37.68 66.41
N PHE A 10 -14.78 -37.58 65.45
CA PHE A 10 -14.98 -37.02 64.12
C PHE A 10 -15.01 -38.12 63.04
N PRO A 11 -15.35 -37.82 61.78
CA PRO A 11 -15.31 -38.80 60.69
C PRO A 11 -13.93 -39.47 60.56
N LYS A 12 -13.94 -40.75 60.12
CA LYS A 12 -12.73 -41.60 60.07
C LYS A 12 -11.55 -40.96 59.33
N GLU A 13 -11.83 -40.18 58.30
CA GLU A 13 -10.87 -39.46 57.48
C GLU A 13 -9.92 -38.56 58.30
N LEU A 14 -10.43 -37.90 59.35
CA LEU A 14 -9.60 -37.07 60.23
C LEU A 14 -8.64 -37.92 61.07
N SER A 15 -9.16 -38.97 61.72
CA SER A 15 -8.34 -39.89 62.50
C SER A 15 -7.27 -40.59 61.66
N ASP A 16 -7.58 -40.96 60.41
CA ASP A 16 -6.64 -41.61 59.50
C ASP A 16 -5.51 -40.66 59.06
N SER A 17 -5.85 -39.38 58.77
CA SER A 17 -4.86 -38.36 58.40
C SER A 17 -3.89 -38.05 59.55
N TYR A 18 -4.39 -37.93 60.78
CA TYR A 18 -3.58 -37.72 61.98
C TYR A 18 -2.65 -38.91 62.26
N ASN A 19 -3.17 -40.14 62.22
CA ASN A 19 -2.37 -41.35 62.50
C ASN A 19 -1.22 -41.53 61.49
N THR A 20 -1.45 -41.14 60.23
CA THR A 20 -0.44 -41.21 59.16
C THR A 20 0.74 -40.28 59.43
N VAL A 21 0.47 -39.07 59.95
CA VAL A 21 1.47 -38.01 60.11
C VAL A 21 2.10 -37.98 61.51
N GLN A 22 1.41 -38.52 62.52
CA GLN A 22 1.86 -38.58 63.91
C GLN A 22 3.30 -39.13 64.04
N SER A 23 3.62 -40.21 63.32
CA SER A 23 4.94 -40.85 63.38
C SER A 23 6.07 -39.98 62.83
N VAL A 24 5.75 -39.06 61.91
CA VAL A 24 6.69 -38.09 61.33
C VAL A 24 6.85 -36.90 62.26
N ALA A 25 5.74 -36.34 62.74
CA ALA A 25 5.74 -35.20 63.65
C ALA A 25 6.46 -35.51 64.98
N SER A 26 6.30 -36.71 65.54
CA SER A 26 6.95 -37.11 66.79
C SER A 26 8.47 -37.29 66.68
N ARG A 27 9.02 -37.35 65.46
CA ARG A 27 10.47 -37.45 65.22
C ARG A 27 11.14 -36.07 65.10
N VAL A 28 10.37 -35.04 64.74
CA VAL A 28 10.87 -33.69 64.45
C VAL A 28 10.58 -32.73 65.60
N LEU A 29 9.42 -32.84 66.26
CA LEU A 29 8.99 -31.95 67.33
C LEU A 29 9.40 -32.46 68.71
N THR A 30 9.71 -31.55 69.64
CA THR A 30 9.86 -31.89 71.06
C THR A 30 8.52 -32.29 71.68
N GLU A 31 8.53 -32.89 72.87
CA GLU A 31 7.29 -33.38 73.51
C GLU A 31 6.25 -32.27 73.75
N GLU A 32 6.69 -31.08 74.16
CA GLU A 32 5.82 -29.91 74.35
C GLU A 32 5.27 -29.37 73.01
N GLU A 33 6.12 -29.30 71.99
CA GLU A 33 5.77 -28.84 70.64
C GLU A 33 4.80 -29.81 69.95
N PHE A 34 5.03 -31.11 70.11
CA PHE A 34 4.17 -32.17 69.60
C PHE A 34 2.77 -32.10 70.22
N LEU A 35 2.68 -31.89 71.54
CA LEU A 35 1.38 -31.69 72.22
C LEU A 35 0.65 -30.44 71.73
N ALA A 36 1.38 -29.33 71.52
CA ALA A 36 0.79 -28.10 70.99
C ALA A 36 0.37 -28.22 69.51
N TRP A 37 1.06 -29.02 68.71
CA TRP A 37 0.67 -29.37 67.34
C TRP A 37 -0.62 -30.23 67.32
N GLU A 38 -0.74 -31.22 68.20
CA GLU A 38 -1.97 -32.03 68.38
C GLU A 38 -3.15 -31.15 68.79
N GLU A 39 -2.94 -30.28 69.78
CA GLU A 39 -3.96 -29.35 70.27
C GLU A 39 -4.44 -28.38 69.18
N SER A 40 -3.52 -27.91 68.33
CA SER A 40 -3.87 -27.01 67.22
C SER A 40 -4.76 -27.71 66.17
N GLY A 41 -4.46 -28.96 65.81
CA GLY A 41 -5.30 -29.75 64.91
C GLY A 41 -6.70 -30.02 65.49
N LEU A 42 -6.78 -30.30 66.80
CA LEU A 42 -8.05 -30.48 67.50
C LEU A 42 -8.86 -29.17 67.59
N ASN A 43 -8.20 -28.03 67.82
CA ASN A 43 -8.84 -26.71 67.85
C ASN A 43 -9.46 -26.39 66.48
N ILE A 44 -8.74 -26.60 65.38
CA ILE A 44 -9.27 -26.41 64.01
C ILE A 44 -10.52 -27.27 63.79
N ALA A 45 -10.47 -28.56 64.15
CA ALA A 45 -11.61 -29.47 63.95
C ALA A 45 -12.87 -29.06 64.74
N ASN A 46 -12.72 -28.38 65.88
CA ASN A 46 -13.82 -27.95 66.75
C ASN A 46 -14.45 -26.59 66.37
N ARG A 47 -13.91 -25.87 65.38
CA ARG A 47 -14.34 -24.49 65.04
C ARG A 47 -15.61 -24.39 64.18
N GLY A 48 -16.25 -25.51 63.84
CA GLY A 48 -17.51 -25.51 63.10
C GLY A 48 -17.96 -26.91 62.64
N ALA A 49 -19.18 -27.04 62.14
CA ALA A 49 -19.79 -28.33 61.80
C ALA A 49 -19.05 -29.13 60.70
N ARG A 50 -18.30 -28.45 59.81
CA ARG A 50 -17.45 -29.06 58.77
C ARG A 50 -15.97 -28.67 58.86
N ALA A 51 -15.54 -28.00 59.94
CA ALA A 51 -14.15 -27.56 60.11
C ALA A 51 -13.15 -28.73 60.28
N TRP A 52 -13.66 -29.93 60.56
CA TRP A 52 -12.86 -31.16 60.56
C TRP A 52 -12.21 -31.45 59.19
N GLU A 53 -12.79 -31.01 58.07
CA GLU A 53 -12.19 -31.12 56.73
C GLU A 53 -10.93 -30.24 56.61
N SER A 54 -10.94 -29.05 57.21
CA SER A 54 -9.75 -28.19 57.29
C SER A 54 -8.66 -28.82 58.16
N ALA A 55 -9.04 -29.48 59.25
CA ALA A 55 -8.09 -30.22 60.10
C ALA A 55 -7.46 -31.42 59.39
N VAL A 56 -8.19 -32.10 58.50
CA VAL A 56 -7.62 -33.15 57.62
C VAL A 56 -6.50 -32.57 56.76
N GLU A 57 -6.73 -31.42 56.11
CA GLU A 57 -5.70 -30.79 55.26
C GLU A 57 -4.53 -30.21 56.05
N TYR A 58 -4.75 -29.70 57.27
CA TYR A 58 -3.69 -29.31 58.20
C TYR A 58 -2.73 -30.47 58.47
N PHE A 59 -3.27 -31.66 58.80
CA PHE A 59 -2.43 -32.84 59.01
C PHE A 59 -1.73 -33.26 57.73
N ARG A 60 -2.43 -33.30 56.59
CA ARG A 60 -1.81 -33.65 55.30
C ARG A 60 -0.69 -32.70 54.88
N ALA A 61 -0.79 -31.40 55.18
CA ALA A 61 0.24 -30.41 54.86
C ALA A 61 1.40 -30.36 55.87
N THR A 62 1.19 -30.85 57.09
CA THR A 62 2.19 -30.81 58.17
C THR A 62 3.56 -31.39 57.77
N PRO A 63 3.69 -32.56 57.11
CA PRO A 63 5.00 -33.12 56.75
C PRO A 63 5.86 -32.18 55.89
N ASP A 64 5.23 -31.48 54.94
CA ASP A 64 5.91 -30.57 54.03
C ASP A 64 6.36 -29.28 54.74
N ILE A 65 5.61 -28.86 55.75
CA ILE A 65 5.81 -27.59 56.47
C ILE A 65 6.77 -27.73 57.66
N LEU A 66 6.77 -28.90 58.35
CA LEU A 66 7.55 -29.14 59.57
C LEU A 66 9.05 -28.85 59.41
N ASN A 67 9.60 -29.11 58.23
CA ASN A 67 11.02 -28.88 57.96
C ASN A 67 11.32 -27.48 57.42
N LYS A 68 10.29 -26.70 57.05
CA LYS A 68 10.42 -25.38 56.41
C LYS A 68 10.15 -24.24 57.39
N LEU A 69 9.32 -24.46 58.41
CA LEU A 69 8.94 -23.42 59.38
C LEU A 69 9.47 -23.73 60.79
N PRO A 70 10.17 -22.78 61.44
CA PRO A 70 10.40 -22.85 62.88
C PRO A 70 9.08 -23.00 63.63
N PHE A 71 9.11 -23.70 64.78
CA PHE A 71 7.90 -24.05 65.52
C PHE A 71 7.02 -22.83 65.90
N VAL A 72 7.64 -21.67 66.16
CA VAL A 72 6.92 -20.41 66.43
C VAL A 72 6.01 -20.02 65.25
N HIS A 73 6.52 -20.12 64.02
CA HIS A 73 5.76 -19.83 62.81
C HIS A 73 4.80 -20.96 62.43
N LEU A 74 5.13 -22.23 62.75
CA LEU A 74 4.21 -23.36 62.62
C LEU A 74 2.95 -23.16 63.48
N LYS A 75 3.11 -22.65 64.71
CA LYS A 75 1.99 -22.32 65.59
C LYS A 75 1.16 -21.15 65.04
N GLN A 76 1.80 -20.14 64.46
CA GLN A 76 1.09 -19.04 63.80
C GLN A 76 0.31 -19.52 62.57
N TRP A 77 0.91 -20.40 61.76
CA TRP A 77 0.26 -21.04 60.61
C TRP A 77 -0.99 -21.81 61.01
N ALA A 78 -0.91 -22.65 62.04
CA ALA A 78 -2.06 -23.39 62.56
C ALA A 78 -3.14 -22.45 63.15
N TYR A 79 -2.72 -21.38 63.85
CA TYR A 79 -3.63 -20.38 64.42
C TYR A 79 -4.41 -19.63 63.34
N TRP A 80 -3.74 -19.14 62.29
CA TRP A 80 -4.41 -18.45 61.19
C TRP A 80 -5.34 -19.37 60.42
N GLY A 81 -4.93 -20.62 60.15
CA GLY A 81 -5.80 -21.61 59.53
C GLY A 81 -7.06 -21.90 60.36
N SER A 82 -6.95 -21.90 61.69
CA SER A 82 -8.09 -22.00 62.62
C SER A 82 -9.02 -20.78 62.56
N LEU A 83 -8.47 -19.56 62.44
CA LEU A 83 -9.28 -18.34 62.31
C LEU A 83 -10.02 -18.30 60.98
N ILE A 84 -9.39 -18.72 59.89
CA ILE A 84 -10.02 -18.81 58.57
C ILE A 84 -11.11 -19.88 58.59
N ALA A 85 -10.89 -21.02 59.26
CA ALA A 85 -11.86 -22.11 59.36
C ALA A 85 -13.16 -21.71 60.09
N GLU A 86 -13.08 -20.77 61.03
CA GLU A 86 -14.23 -20.22 61.76
C GLU A 86 -15.17 -19.44 60.83
N GLU A 87 -14.62 -18.75 59.84
CA GLU A 87 -15.38 -17.93 58.90
C GLU A 87 -15.74 -18.71 57.61
N SER A 88 -14.82 -19.53 57.07
CA SER A 88 -15.05 -20.40 55.90
C SER A 88 -14.13 -21.63 55.88
N HIS A 89 -14.74 -22.81 56.02
CA HIS A 89 -14.02 -24.09 55.89
C HIS A 89 -13.39 -24.29 54.50
N PHE A 90 -14.03 -23.83 53.42
CA PHE A 90 -13.48 -23.92 52.06
C PHE A 90 -12.19 -23.11 51.90
N ALA A 91 -12.15 -21.88 52.41
CA ALA A 91 -10.95 -21.04 52.37
C ALA A 91 -9.82 -21.61 53.25
N SER A 92 -10.15 -22.19 54.40
CA SER A 92 -9.16 -22.85 55.27
C SER A 92 -8.56 -24.12 54.65
N ILE A 93 -9.39 -24.91 53.94
CA ILE A 93 -8.93 -26.04 53.13
C ILE A 93 -7.94 -25.57 52.05
N ALA A 94 -8.29 -24.51 51.31
CA ALA A 94 -7.43 -23.92 50.29
C ALA A 94 -6.11 -23.40 50.88
N TYR A 95 -6.17 -22.70 52.03
CA TYR A 95 -4.99 -22.24 52.77
C TYR A 95 -4.01 -23.38 53.11
N PHE A 96 -4.49 -24.45 53.74
CA PHE A 96 -3.61 -25.56 54.13
C PHE A 96 -3.04 -26.32 52.93
N LYS A 97 -3.82 -26.47 51.85
CA LYS A 97 -3.31 -27.06 50.60
C LYS A 97 -2.24 -26.18 49.95
N ALA A 98 -2.52 -24.90 49.77
CA ALA A 98 -1.62 -23.93 49.15
C ALA A 98 -0.32 -23.74 49.95
N SER A 99 -0.38 -23.85 51.28
CA SER A 99 0.78 -23.71 52.17
C SER A 99 1.95 -24.62 51.77
N ARG A 100 1.68 -25.83 51.27
CA ARG A 100 2.72 -26.80 50.85
C ARG A 100 3.66 -26.23 49.79
N HIS A 101 3.10 -25.42 48.89
CA HIS A 101 3.82 -24.82 47.75
C HIS A 101 4.24 -23.37 48.03
N VAL A 102 3.41 -22.59 48.71
CA VAL A 102 3.73 -21.19 49.06
C VAL A 102 4.92 -21.10 50.02
N SER A 103 5.05 -22.06 50.95
CA SER A 103 6.19 -22.12 51.88
C SER A 103 7.56 -22.27 51.22
N ASP A 104 7.61 -22.71 49.95
CA ASP A 104 8.86 -22.73 49.16
C ASP A 104 9.22 -21.35 48.59
N GLN A 105 8.25 -20.44 48.48
CA GLN A 105 8.40 -19.15 47.80
C GLN A 105 8.50 -17.96 48.78
N ILE A 106 8.04 -18.11 50.03
CA ILE A 106 8.03 -17.03 51.03
C ILE A 106 8.86 -17.36 52.26
N LYS A 107 9.29 -16.32 52.98
CA LYS A 107 10.09 -16.49 54.20
C LYS A 107 9.18 -16.91 55.37
N PRO A 108 9.71 -17.58 56.40
CA PRO A 108 8.90 -18.06 57.51
C PRO A 108 8.08 -16.99 58.25
N TRP A 109 8.60 -15.76 58.35
CA TRP A 109 7.89 -14.64 58.98
C TRP A 109 6.79 -14.02 58.10
N ASP A 110 6.82 -14.25 56.78
CA ASP A 110 5.84 -13.74 55.83
C ASP A 110 4.56 -14.59 55.79
N VAL A 111 4.59 -15.82 56.34
CA VAL A 111 3.46 -16.76 56.37
C VAL A 111 2.25 -16.18 57.11
N ALA A 112 2.49 -15.45 58.20
CA ALA A 112 1.42 -14.80 58.96
C ALA A 112 0.76 -13.69 58.15
N ASP A 113 1.55 -12.86 57.48
CA ASP A 113 1.06 -11.78 56.61
C ASP A 113 0.28 -12.33 55.41
N TRP A 114 0.76 -13.42 54.80
CA TRP A 114 0.06 -14.11 53.71
C TRP A 114 -1.32 -14.62 54.16
N ALA A 115 -1.38 -15.27 55.32
CA ALA A 115 -2.64 -15.74 55.88
C ALA A 115 -3.60 -14.59 56.23
N GLN A 116 -3.05 -13.49 56.76
CA GLN A 116 -3.82 -12.28 57.10
C GLN A 116 -4.45 -11.63 55.86
N LEU A 117 -3.72 -11.55 54.74
CA LEU A 117 -4.24 -11.02 53.47
C LEU A 117 -5.40 -11.87 52.94
N GLY A 118 -5.23 -13.19 52.90
CA GLY A 118 -6.30 -14.09 52.47
C GLY A 118 -7.53 -14.03 53.37
N LYS A 119 -7.33 -13.89 54.69
CA LYS A 119 -8.42 -13.65 55.64
C LYS A 119 -9.12 -12.31 55.37
N LYS A 120 -8.37 -11.25 55.06
CA LYS A 120 -8.94 -9.92 54.78
C LYS A 120 -9.90 -9.96 53.58
N LEU A 121 -9.57 -10.74 52.55
CA LEU A 121 -10.41 -10.94 51.36
C LEU A 121 -11.69 -11.76 51.61
N LEU A 122 -11.78 -12.47 52.74
CA LEU A 122 -12.87 -13.39 53.05
C LEU A 122 -14.20 -12.67 53.36
N GLY A 123 -14.15 -11.37 53.68
CA GLY A 123 -15.31 -10.48 53.80
C GLY A 123 -16.42 -10.98 54.75
N LYS A 124 -17.63 -10.40 54.65
CA LYS A 124 -18.83 -10.89 55.38
C LYS A 124 -19.79 -11.71 54.51
N ASP A 125 -19.61 -11.68 53.19
CA ASP A 125 -20.53 -12.30 52.23
C ASP A 125 -19.97 -13.61 51.66
N SER A 126 -20.85 -14.53 51.27
CA SER A 126 -20.45 -15.84 50.69
C SER A 126 -19.65 -15.73 49.39
N ARG A 127 -19.77 -14.62 48.65
CA ARG A 127 -18.99 -14.31 47.44
C ARG A 127 -17.52 -13.98 47.75
N SER A 128 -17.27 -13.29 48.85
CA SER A 128 -15.93 -13.01 49.37
C SER A 128 -15.19 -14.30 49.80
N GLY A 129 -15.95 -15.34 50.21
CA GLY A 129 -15.40 -16.67 50.45
C GLY A 129 -14.76 -17.32 49.21
N LYS A 130 -15.33 -17.13 48.01
CA LYS A 130 -14.74 -17.64 46.75
C LYS A 130 -13.47 -16.89 46.37
N LEU A 131 -13.44 -15.57 46.57
CA LEU A 131 -12.27 -14.73 46.33
C LEU A 131 -11.08 -15.17 47.19
N SER A 132 -11.32 -15.43 48.48
CA SER A 132 -10.27 -15.94 49.38
C SER A 132 -9.77 -17.34 49.00
N VAL A 133 -10.64 -18.22 48.48
CA VAL A 133 -10.22 -19.52 47.94
C VAL A 133 -9.31 -19.34 46.73
N SER A 134 -9.73 -18.56 45.72
CA SER A 134 -8.93 -18.26 44.53
C SER A 134 -7.58 -17.62 44.92
N TYR A 135 -7.57 -16.70 45.88
CA TYR A 135 -6.34 -16.14 46.44
C TYR A 135 -5.34 -17.21 46.90
N PHE A 136 -5.79 -18.15 47.75
CA PHE A 136 -4.90 -19.18 48.27
C PHE A 136 -4.43 -20.15 47.19
N GLU A 137 -5.33 -20.60 46.31
CA GLU A 137 -5.02 -21.54 45.23
C GLU A 137 -3.99 -20.97 44.25
N ASN A 138 -4.09 -19.68 43.93
CA ASN A 138 -3.22 -19.02 42.95
C ASN A 138 -1.95 -18.37 43.53
N SER A 139 -1.86 -18.23 44.86
CA SER A 139 -0.73 -17.57 45.53
C SER A 139 0.63 -18.15 45.14
N ALA A 140 0.73 -19.48 45.06
CA ALA A 140 1.99 -20.17 44.79
C ALA A 140 2.56 -19.84 43.40
N GLU A 141 1.70 -19.79 42.37
CA GLU A 141 2.13 -19.50 41.00
C GLU A 141 2.57 -18.04 40.84
N ILE A 142 1.83 -17.08 41.42
CA ILE A 142 2.18 -15.66 41.38
C ILE A 142 3.52 -15.40 42.09
N LEU A 143 3.74 -16.05 43.24
CA LEU A 143 4.96 -15.89 44.04
C LEU A 143 6.22 -16.54 43.43
N LYS A 144 6.10 -17.35 42.37
CA LYS A 144 7.27 -17.83 41.62
C LYS A 144 7.98 -16.71 40.85
N VAL A 145 7.26 -15.64 40.52
CA VAL A 145 7.74 -14.55 39.66
C VAL A 145 7.96 -13.27 40.45
N LEU A 146 7.19 -13.07 41.51
CA LEU A 146 7.15 -11.84 42.28
C LEU A 146 7.78 -11.99 43.66
N THR A 147 8.39 -10.91 44.13
CA THR A 147 8.74 -10.79 45.55
C THR A 147 7.48 -10.69 46.40
N PHE A 148 7.57 -11.07 47.67
CA PHE A 148 6.43 -10.97 48.60
C PHE A 148 5.90 -9.52 48.74
N SER A 149 6.76 -8.51 48.57
CA SER A 149 6.36 -7.10 48.55
C SER A 149 5.54 -6.73 47.30
N GLU A 150 5.94 -7.18 46.11
CA GLU A 150 5.19 -6.98 44.86
C GLU A 150 3.86 -7.76 44.90
N PHE A 151 3.87 -8.97 45.46
CA PHE A 151 2.66 -9.75 45.70
C PHE A 151 1.67 -8.97 46.59
N LYS A 152 2.12 -8.39 47.70
CA LYS A 152 1.28 -7.52 48.55
C LYS A 152 0.64 -6.37 47.77
N GLN A 153 1.37 -5.75 46.83
CA GLN A 153 0.83 -4.67 46.01
C GLN A 153 -0.30 -5.17 45.10
N ILE A 154 -0.14 -6.33 44.45
CA ILE A 154 -1.21 -6.91 43.63
C ILE A 154 -2.44 -7.21 44.46
N ILE A 155 -2.28 -7.76 45.66
CA ILE A 155 -3.40 -8.08 46.53
C ILE A 155 -4.13 -6.82 47.01
N LEU A 156 -3.43 -5.69 47.17
CA LEU A 156 -4.07 -4.41 47.42
C LEU A 156 -4.92 -3.94 46.22
N LEU A 157 -4.48 -4.22 44.99
CA LEU A 157 -5.30 -3.96 43.79
C LEU A 157 -6.53 -4.86 43.75
N VAL A 158 -6.38 -6.15 44.05
CA VAL A 158 -7.51 -7.10 44.17
C VAL A 158 -8.52 -6.60 45.19
N GLU A 159 -8.05 -6.13 46.35
CA GLU A 159 -8.91 -5.56 47.38
C GLU A 159 -9.70 -4.37 46.82
N THR A 160 -9.04 -3.47 46.10
CA THR A 160 -9.68 -2.32 45.44
C THR A 160 -10.75 -2.77 44.43
N ILE A 161 -10.49 -3.79 43.61
CA ILE A 161 -11.47 -4.34 42.66
C ILE A 161 -12.65 -4.97 43.43
N SER A 162 -12.37 -5.68 44.52
CA SER A 162 -13.36 -6.41 45.31
C SER A 162 -14.36 -5.51 46.04
N GLU A 163 -13.98 -4.26 46.34
CA GLU A 163 -14.90 -3.24 46.86
C GLU A 163 -16.04 -2.96 45.86
N HIS A 164 -15.77 -3.10 44.56
CA HIS A 164 -16.76 -2.94 43.50
C HIS A 164 -17.41 -4.26 43.09
N ASN A 165 -16.61 -5.29 42.83
CA ASN A 165 -17.09 -6.60 42.38
C ASN A 165 -16.14 -7.75 42.79
N THR A 166 -16.61 -8.61 43.68
CA THR A 166 -15.86 -9.76 44.19
C THR A 166 -15.59 -10.84 43.14
N ASP A 167 -16.51 -11.04 42.19
CA ASP A 167 -16.34 -12.06 41.14
C ASP A 167 -15.30 -11.62 40.12
N GLU A 168 -15.24 -10.32 39.83
CA GLU A 168 -14.22 -9.74 38.94
C GLU A 168 -12.82 -9.76 39.60
N ALA A 169 -12.75 -9.48 40.91
CA ALA A 169 -11.52 -9.61 41.67
C ALA A 169 -10.96 -11.05 41.68
N ALA A 170 -11.85 -12.07 41.72
CA ALA A 170 -11.44 -13.47 41.66
C ALA A 170 -10.88 -13.84 40.28
N LYS A 171 -11.57 -13.45 39.21
CA LYS A 171 -11.08 -13.62 37.83
C LYS A 171 -9.74 -12.92 37.60
N PHE A 172 -9.55 -11.74 38.19
CA PHE A 172 -8.29 -11.02 38.09
C PHE A 172 -7.13 -11.81 38.72
N ILE A 173 -7.33 -12.44 39.88
CA ILE A 173 -6.32 -13.31 40.51
C ILE A 173 -6.05 -14.55 39.65
N ASP A 174 -7.09 -15.22 39.17
CA ASP A 174 -6.95 -16.40 38.32
C ASP A 174 -6.19 -16.05 37.03
N CYS A 175 -6.48 -14.91 36.41
CA CYS A 175 -5.76 -14.42 35.23
C CYS A 175 -4.30 -14.05 35.56
N ALA A 176 -4.04 -13.47 36.74
CA ALA A 176 -2.70 -13.09 37.15
C ALA A 176 -1.78 -14.30 37.37
N SER A 177 -2.29 -15.41 37.89
CA SER A 177 -1.49 -16.63 38.07
C SER A 177 -1.12 -17.29 36.74
N GLU A 178 -1.98 -17.17 35.73
CA GLU A 178 -1.72 -17.70 34.39
C GLU A 178 -0.77 -16.81 33.58
N VAL A 179 -0.97 -15.49 33.61
CA VAL A 179 -0.26 -14.57 32.70
C VAL A 179 1.11 -14.12 33.23
N LEU A 180 1.23 -13.78 34.52
CA LEU A 180 2.47 -13.18 35.04
C LEU A 180 3.71 -14.09 34.86
N PRO A 181 3.63 -15.42 35.07
CA PRO A 181 4.77 -16.31 34.81
C PRO A 181 5.23 -16.34 33.35
N VAL A 182 4.35 -16.05 32.40
CA VAL A 182 4.66 -16.03 30.96
C VAL A 182 5.43 -14.77 30.57
N LEU A 183 5.19 -13.64 31.27
CA LEU A 183 5.76 -12.33 30.92
C LEU A 183 7.25 -12.18 31.26
N LYS A 184 7.80 -12.97 32.18
CA LYS A 184 9.23 -12.93 32.59
C LYS A 184 9.69 -11.50 32.91
N GLU A 185 10.54 -10.90 32.08
CA GLU A 185 11.13 -9.56 32.28
C GLU A 185 10.09 -8.43 32.14
N ASP A 186 9.01 -8.66 31.38
CA ASP A 186 7.94 -7.70 31.14
C ASP A 186 6.95 -7.58 32.33
N THR A 187 7.11 -8.43 33.36
CA THR A 187 6.21 -8.50 34.51
C THR A 187 6.11 -7.17 35.26
N ARG A 188 7.24 -6.51 35.57
CA ARG A 188 7.23 -5.27 36.36
C ARG A 188 6.62 -4.07 35.61
N PRO A 189 6.98 -3.78 34.35
CA PRO A 189 6.30 -2.74 33.57
C PRO A 189 4.79 -2.99 33.44
N CYS A 190 4.38 -4.26 33.25
CA CYS A 190 2.97 -4.65 33.20
C CYS A 190 2.24 -4.32 34.50
N LEU A 191 2.83 -4.60 35.67
CA LEU A 191 2.23 -4.29 36.96
C LEU A 191 2.01 -2.79 37.18
N SER A 192 2.88 -1.93 36.65
CA SER A 192 2.70 -0.48 36.70
C SER A 192 1.44 -0.04 35.94
N LEU A 193 1.27 -0.53 34.71
CA LEU A 193 0.08 -0.27 33.88
C LEU A 193 -1.21 -0.77 34.56
N ILE A 194 -1.19 -2.01 35.07
CA ILE A 194 -2.33 -2.61 35.76
C ILE A 194 -2.68 -1.83 37.03
N SER A 195 -1.69 -1.34 37.78
CA SER A 195 -1.94 -0.51 38.97
C SER A 195 -2.66 0.79 38.64
N ASN A 196 -2.31 1.45 37.53
CA ASN A 196 -3.02 2.64 37.05
C ASN A 196 -4.45 2.29 36.58
N LEU A 197 -4.61 1.20 35.83
CA LEU A 197 -5.90 0.74 35.35
C LEU A 197 -6.87 0.41 36.48
N VAL A 198 -6.43 -0.27 37.54
CA VAL A 198 -7.33 -0.60 38.66
C VAL A 198 -7.84 0.66 39.38
N ARG A 199 -7.03 1.73 39.43
CA ARG A 199 -7.43 3.01 40.05
C ARG A 199 -8.46 3.77 39.22
N ASN A 200 -8.32 3.77 37.90
CA ASN A 200 -9.12 4.62 37.00
C ASN A 200 -10.27 3.84 36.31
N HIS A 201 -10.02 2.58 35.95
CA HIS A 201 -10.84 1.74 35.07
C HIS A 201 -10.80 0.25 35.47
N TRP A 202 -11.21 -0.07 36.70
CA TRP A 202 -11.16 -1.46 37.22
C TRP A 202 -11.91 -2.49 36.36
N GLN A 203 -12.91 -2.11 35.56
CA GLN A 203 -13.62 -3.06 34.68
C GLN A 203 -12.74 -3.59 33.53
N GLN A 204 -11.69 -2.85 33.15
CA GLN A 204 -10.82 -3.21 32.03
C GLN A 204 -9.60 -4.04 32.47
N SER A 205 -9.25 -4.05 33.77
CA SER A 205 -7.98 -4.59 34.26
C SER A 205 -7.77 -6.09 33.97
N THR A 206 -8.80 -6.92 34.16
CA THR A 206 -8.74 -8.36 33.88
C THR A 206 -8.54 -8.63 32.40
N LYS A 207 -9.29 -7.92 31.54
CA LYS A 207 -9.20 -8.08 30.09
C LYS A 207 -7.83 -7.63 29.56
N CYS A 208 -7.33 -6.48 30.03
CA CYS A 208 -5.97 -6.01 29.72
C CYS A 208 -4.90 -7.03 30.12
N LEU A 209 -4.99 -7.60 31.32
CA LEU A 209 -4.03 -8.62 31.78
C LEU A 209 -4.06 -9.86 30.88
N SER A 210 -5.25 -10.38 30.57
CA SER A 210 -5.40 -11.58 29.74
C SER A 210 -4.82 -11.44 28.33
N MET A 211 -4.82 -10.23 27.77
CA MET A 211 -4.33 -9.97 26.41
C MET A 211 -2.84 -9.63 26.36
N MET A 212 -2.19 -9.40 27.51
CA MET A 212 -0.85 -8.83 27.58
C MET A 212 0.21 -9.67 26.86
N SER A 213 0.15 -11.00 27.00
CA SER A 213 1.07 -11.92 26.32
C SER A 213 0.95 -11.82 24.80
N SER A 214 -0.27 -11.73 24.27
CA SER A 214 -0.53 -11.60 22.82
C SER A 214 -0.12 -10.23 22.26
N VAL A 215 -0.30 -9.17 23.05
CA VAL A 215 0.05 -7.79 22.67
C VAL A 215 1.56 -7.63 22.59
N LEU A 216 2.29 -8.09 23.62
CA LEU A 216 3.75 -7.95 23.67
C LEU A 216 4.48 -8.87 22.70
N ALA A 217 3.86 -9.97 22.27
CA ALA A 217 4.43 -10.85 21.25
C ALA A 217 4.67 -10.15 19.90
N ARG A 218 3.92 -9.08 19.61
CA ARG A 218 4.03 -8.28 18.37
C ARG A 218 5.00 -7.10 18.48
N ILE A 219 5.64 -6.93 19.64
CA ILE A 219 6.48 -5.76 19.94
C ILE A 219 7.90 -6.25 20.24
N ASP A 220 8.86 -5.56 19.64
CA ASP A 220 10.30 -5.72 19.89
C ASP A 220 10.59 -5.76 21.41
N THR A 221 11.38 -6.75 21.84
CA THR A 221 11.68 -7.03 23.25
C THR A 221 12.28 -5.84 24.00
N VAL A 222 13.09 -5.02 23.34
CA VAL A 222 13.75 -3.84 23.93
C VAL A 222 12.73 -2.72 24.19
N GLU A 223 11.71 -2.60 23.36
CA GLU A 223 10.76 -1.49 23.38
C GLU A 223 9.46 -1.77 24.15
N ARG A 224 9.23 -3.03 24.59
CA ARG A 224 8.04 -3.41 25.38
C ARG A 224 7.82 -2.54 26.62
N SER A 225 8.88 -2.23 27.36
CA SER A 225 8.80 -1.37 28.55
C SER A 225 8.35 0.05 28.21
N ARG A 226 8.81 0.61 27.08
CA ARG A 226 8.40 1.94 26.60
C ARG A 226 6.94 1.94 26.16
N PHE A 227 6.52 0.92 25.42
CA PHE A 227 5.13 0.74 25.00
C PHE A 227 4.17 0.63 26.20
N LEU A 228 4.52 -0.14 27.23
CA LEU A 228 3.71 -0.28 28.44
C LEU A 228 3.65 1.03 29.24
N SER A 229 4.76 1.78 29.29
CA SER A 229 4.81 3.10 29.95
C SER A 229 4.02 4.18 29.20
N LEU A 230 3.95 4.10 27.87
CA LEU A 230 3.07 4.92 27.05
C LEU A 230 1.60 4.59 27.32
N SER A 231 1.26 3.30 27.31
CA SER A 231 -0.09 2.80 27.61
C SER A 231 -0.57 3.19 29.00
N ALA A 232 0.33 3.20 29.99
CA ALA A 232 0.03 3.56 31.38
C ALA A 232 -0.26 5.06 31.57
N ARG A 233 0.23 5.92 30.67
CA ARG A 233 -0.13 7.35 30.64
C ARG A 233 -1.45 7.58 29.93
N ILE A 234 -1.68 6.87 28.83
CA ILE A 234 -2.94 6.96 28.09
C ILE A 234 -4.13 6.49 28.95
N SER A 235 -3.91 5.57 29.89
CA SER A 235 -4.92 5.14 30.86
C SER A 235 -5.23 6.14 31.98
N GLU A 236 -4.53 7.28 32.06
CA GLU A 236 -4.83 8.36 33.01
C GLU A 236 -5.95 9.29 32.51
N GLU A 237 -6.25 9.28 31.21
CA GLU A 237 -7.28 10.11 30.60
C GLU A 237 -8.70 9.54 30.83
N GLN A 238 -9.67 10.44 31.01
CA GLN A 238 -11.06 10.03 31.25
C GLN A 238 -11.72 9.53 29.95
N ASN A 239 -12.43 8.39 30.02
CA ASN A 239 -13.15 7.73 28.91
C ASN A 239 -12.29 7.00 27.86
N THR A 240 -11.04 6.63 28.15
CA THR A 240 -10.22 5.88 27.20
C THR A 240 -10.45 4.36 27.30
N ASP A 241 -10.71 3.72 26.16
CA ASP A 241 -10.74 2.26 26.04
C ASP A 241 -9.30 1.74 25.87
N VAL A 242 -8.68 1.40 27.00
CA VAL A 242 -7.27 0.96 27.06
C VAL A 242 -7.11 -0.44 26.47
N VAL A 243 -8.14 -1.28 26.55
CA VAL A 243 -8.14 -2.60 25.91
C VAL A 243 -8.02 -2.44 24.39
N SER A 244 -8.87 -1.61 23.80
CA SER A 244 -8.84 -1.32 22.36
C SER A 244 -7.54 -0.63 21.96
N PHE A 245 -7.06 0.32 22.75
CA PHE A 245 -5.77 0.97 22.52
C PHE A 245 -4.62 -0.04 22.45
N LEU A 246 -4.45 -0.89 23.47
CA LEU A 246 -3.38 -1.90 23.51
C LEU A 246 -3.46 -2.86 22.32
N HIS A 247 -4.67 -3.32 22.01
CA HIS A 247 -4.88 -4.26 20.91
C HIS A 247 -4.52 -3.65 19.55
N GLU A 248 -5.10 -2.49 19.21
CA GLU A 248 -4.91 -1.83 17.92
C GLU A 248 -3.48 -1.30 17.73
N SER A 249 -2.88 -0.73 18.79
CA SER A 249 -1.49 -0.27 18.72
C SER A 249 -0.50 -1.43 18.54
N SER A 250 -0.75 -2.57 19.18
CA SER A 250 0.08 -3.78 18.99
C SER A 250 -0.04 -4.36 17.58
N LEU A 251 -1.23 -4.28 16.97
CA LEU A 251 -1.43 -4.70 15.59
C LEU A 251 -0.68 -3.79 14.62
N ALA A 252 -0.74 -2.48 14.85
CA ALA A 252 -0.04 -1.52 14.02
C ALA A 252 1.49 -1.68 14.12
N LEU A 253 2.04 -1.81 15.32
CA LEU A 253 3.47 -2.09 15.51
C LEU A 253 3.86 -3.44 14.93
N GLY A 254 3.07 -4.49 15.13
CA GLY A 254 3.33 -5.81 14.56
C GLY A 254 3.26 -5.90 13.03
N SER A 255 2.86 -4.82 12.34
CA SER A 255 2.84 -4.72 10.88
C SER A 255 4.05 -3.99 10.28
N VAL A 256 5.00 -3.56 11.12
CA VAL A 256 6.24 -2.90 10.71
C VAL A 256 7.45 -3.64 11.28
N ASP A 257 8.63 -3.38 10.74
CA ASP A 257 9.85 -4.03 11.19
C ASP A 257 10.26 -3.61 12.61
N ASN A 258 10.80 -4.56 13.36
CA ASN A 258 11.17 -4.38 14.77
C ASN A 258 12.15 -3.22 15.01
N TYR A 259 13.13 -3.01 14.11
CA TYR A 259 14.13 -1.95 14.27
C TYR A 259 13.53 -0.54 14.23
N VAL A 260 12.34 -0.38 13.64
CA VAL A 260 11.65 0.92 13.48
C VAL A 260 10.83 1.29 14.73
N HIS A 261 10.52 0.32 15.60
CA HIS A 261 9.67 0.53 16.78
C HIS A 261 10.17 1.64 17.70
N VAL A 262 11.49 1.78 17.86
CA VAL A 262 12.12 2.80 18.71
C VAL A 262 11.71 4.20 18.27
N ASN A 263 11.80 4.49 16.97
CA ASN A 263 11.48 5.79 16.39
C ASN A 263 9.98 6.09 16.53
N ILE A 264 9.13 5.11 16.20
CA ILE A 264 7.67 5.24 16.27
C ILE A 264 7.23 5.51 17.71
N LEU A 265 7.73 4.75 18.69
CA LEU A 265 7.37 4.92 20.08
C LEU A 265 7.94 6.21 20.70
N ASN A 266 9.10 6.69 20.24
CA ASN A 266 9.62 8.01 20.62
C ASN A 266 8.73 9.15 20.12
N MET A 267 8.26 9.07 18.88
CA MET A 267 7.28 10.01 18.32
C MET A 267 5.95 9.93 19.07
N ALA A 268 5.43 8.73 19.31
CA ALA A 268 4.21 8.52 20.10
C ALA A 268 4.35 9.05 21.54
N ASP A 269 5.52 8.92 22.17
CA ASP A 269 5.81 9.50 23.48
C ASP A 269 5.74 11.04 23.46
N ARG A 270 6.36 11.67 22.47
CA ARG A 270 6.29 13.13 22.26
C ARG A 270 4.84 13.59 22.04
N LEU A 271 4.09 12.85 21.22
CA LEU A 271 2.68 13.13 20.91
C LEU A 271 1.81 13.00 22.16
N SER A 272 1.99 11.96 22.97
CA SER A 272 1.22 11.71 24.20
C SER A 272 1.31 12.85 25.22
N ARG A 273 2.45 13.55 25.28
CA ARG A 273 2.65 14.71 26.19
C ARG A 273 1.90 15.95 25.74
N THR A 274 1.51 16.01 24.46
CA THR A 274 0.79 17.13 23.87
C THR A 274 -0.70 16.83 23.81
N ASN A 275 -1.07 15.67 23.25
CA ASN A 275 -2.44 15.19 23.16
C ASN A 275 -2.48 13.64 23.19
N PRO A 276 -2.86 13.02 24.33
CA PRO A 276 -2.93 11.57 24.46
C PRO A 276 -3.93 10.89 23.51
N ASN A 277 -5.04 11.56 23.17
CA ASN A 277 -6.14 10.94 22.41
C ASN A 277 -5.78 10.67 20.94
N ILE A 278 -4.70 11.26 20.43
CA ILE A 278 -4.29 11.18 19.02
C ILE A 278 -3.26 10.06 18.80
N VAL A 279 -2.62 9.59 19.85
CA VAL A 279 -1.57 8.56 19.78
C VAL A 279 -2.03 7.32 19.05
N LEU A 280 -3.28 6.89 19.26
CA LEU A 280 -3.83 5.74 18.56
C LEU A 280 -3.96 5.98 17.05
N ASN A 281 -4.44 7.16 16.64
CA ASN A 281 -4.57 7.52 15.23
C ASN A 281 -3.21 7.57 14.54
N TYR A 282 -2.21 8.15 15.21
CA TYR A 282 -0.82 8.13 14.73
C TYR A 282 -0.30 6.69 14.57
N LEU A 283 -0.41 5.86 15.60
CA LEU A 283 0.10 4.47 15.53
C LEU A 283 -0.58 3.68 14.40
N LYS A 284 -1.88 3.85 14.18
CA LYS A 284 -2.61 3.21 13.06
C LYS A 284 -2.22 3.75 11.69
N GLY A 285 -1.87 5.04 11.60
CA GLY A 285 -1.44 5.68 10.36
C GLY A 285 -0.03 5.31 9.92
N VAL A 286 0.88 5.05 10.88
CA VAL A 286 2.30 4.79 10.62
C VAL A 286 2.55 3.63 9.64
N PRO A 287 1.92 2.43 9.76
CA PRO A 287 2.11 1.36 8.78
C PRO A 287 1.66 1.71 7.36
N LYS A 288 0.66 2.60 7.22
CA LYS A 288 0.25 3.10 5.90
C LYS A 288 1.29 4.09 5.35
N ALA A 289 1.85 4.95 6.20
CA ALA A 289 2.90 5.88 5.82
C ALA A 289 4.19 5.15 5.42
N LEU A 290 4.69 4.24 6.27
CA LEU A 290 5.94 3.51 6.03
C LEU A 290 5.93 2.58 4.80
N ARG A 291 4.75 2.24 4.27
CA ARG A 291 4.63 1.57 2.97
C ARG A 291 5.03 2.44 1.78
N ARG A 292 5.18 3.76 1.96
CA ARG A 292 5.44 4.73 0.89
C ARG A 292 6.66 5.62 1.12
N ILE A 293 7.08 5.75 2.39
CA ILE A 293 8.14 6.67 2.82
C ILE A 293 9.07 5.98 3.80
N SER A 294 10.33 6.41 3.85
CA SER A 294 11.33 5.86 4.77
C SER A 294 11.13 6.36 6.21
N ILE A 295 11.84 5.75 7.17
CA ILE A 295 11.77 6.16 8.58
C ILE A 295 12.24 7.60 8.83
N ASN A 296 13.23 8.08 8.07
CA ASN A 296 13.70 9.47 8.19
C ASN A 296 12.65 10.46 7.67
N GLN A 297 11.94 10.07 6.60
CA GLN A 297 10.85 10.86 6.05
C GLN A 297 9.59 10.80 6.93
N LEU A 298 9.39 9.71 7.69
CA LEU A 298 8.31 9.60 8.65
C LEU A 298 8.41 10.70 9.73
N GLU A 299 9.62 11.11 10.12
CA GLU A 299 9.81 12.22 11.06
C GLU A 299 9.34 13.56 10.47
N LEU A 300 9.60 13.80 9.17
CA LEU A 300 9.09 15.00 8.48
C LEU A 300 7.55 15.00 8.40
N TRP A 301 6.95 13.85 8.08
CA TRP A 301 5.49 13.69 8.09
C TRP A 301 4.92 13.93 9.51
N TYR A 302 5.58 13.38 10.53
CA TYR A 302 5.20 13.57 11.93
C TYR A 302 5.26 15.04 12.36
N ASP A 303 6.34 15.75 12.04
CA ASP A 303 6.51 17.16 12.41
C ASP A 303 5.47 18.08 11.75
N LEU A 304 5.13 17.81 10.48
CA LEU A 304 4.03 18.51 9.82
C LEU A 304 2.69 18.23 10.53
N GLY A 305 2.39 16.96 10.82
CA GLY A 305 1.20 16.59 11.58
C GLY A 305 1.12 17.28 12.95
N MET A 306 2.25 17.38 13.66
CA MET A 306 2.36 18.11 14.93
C MET A 306 2.14 19.62 14.78
N SER A 307 2.58 20.22 13.66
CA SER A 307 2.32 21.64 13.39
C SER A 307 0.83 21.91 13.15
N ILE A 308 0.18 21.07 12.33
CA ILE A 308 -1.26 21.14 12.06
C ILE A 308 -2.04 20.93 13.35
N LEU A 309 -1.61 19.98 14.18
CA LEU A 309 -2.25 19.67 15.44
C LEU A 309 -2.27 20.86 16.42
N LYS A 310 -1.19 21.64 16.47
CA LYS A 310 -1.10 22.83 17.32
C LYS A 310 -2.10 23.92 16.91
N ASP A 311 -2.35 24.03 15.61
CA ASP A 311 -3.25 25.03 15.06
C ASP A 311 -4.71 24.56 15.14
N ASN A 312 -4.97 23.29 14.82
CA ASN A 312 -6.30 22.69 14.80
C ASN A 312 -6.26 21.20 15.17
N GLU A 313 -6.84 20.87 16.32
CA GLU A 313 -6.86 19.50 16.86
C GLU A 313 -7.54 18.50 15.90
N THR A 314 -8.69 18.88 15.34
CA THR A 314 -9.45 18.01 14.42
C THR A 314 -8.69 17.75 13.12
N ALA A 315 -7.94 18.74 12.63
CA ALA A 315 -7.11 18.58 11.43
C ALA A 315 -5.90 17.67 11.69
N GLY A 316 -5.29 17.76 12.88
CA GLY A 316 -4.21 16.86 13.29
C GLY A 316 -4.66 15.41 13.37
N ILE A 317 -5.87 15.15 13.88
CA ILE A 317 -6.46 13.80 13.90
C ILE A 317 -6.62 13.25 12.48
N ALA A 318 -7.25 14.02 11.58
CA ALA A 318 -7.45 13.61 10.19
C ALA A 318 -6.13 13.41 9.42
N PHE A 319 -5.09 14.18 9.76
CA PHE A 319 -3.76 14.04 9.20
C PHE A 319 -3.14 12.69 9.55
N PHE A 320 -3.12 12.35 10.84
CA PHE A 320 -2.51 11.10 11.33
C PHE A 320 -3.34 9.86 10.99
N SER A 321 -4.67 9.97 10.86
CA SER A 321 -5.51 8.86 10.37
C SER A 321 -5.37 8.59 8.87
N GLY A 322 -4.67 9.47 8.13
CA GLY A 322 -4.51 9.35 6.68
C GLY A 322 -5.80 9.64 5.90
N GLU A 323 -6.71 10.42 6.50
CA GLU A 323 -7.96 10.89 5.89
C GLU A 323 -7.82 12.27 5.25
N SER A 324 -6.85 13.08 5.69
CA SER A 324 -6.60 14.42 5.15
C SER A 324 -5.85 14.40 3.82
N SER A 325 -6.28 15.24 2.87
CA SER A 325 -5.56 15.48 1.60
C SER A 325 -4.14 15.97 1.82
N ARG A 326 -3.90 16.86 2.80
CA ARG A 326 -2.53 17.32 3.12
C ARG A 326 -1.60 16.19 3.56
N SER A 327 -2.13 15.20 4.28
CA SER A 327 -1.35 14.01 4.67
C SER A 327 -0.98 13.19 3.44
N GLU A 328 -1.94 12.95 2.55
CA GLU A 328 -1.74 12.21 1.30
C GLU A 328 -0.77 12.92 0.35
N ASP A 329 -0.93 14.22 0.13
CA ASP A 329 -0.03 15.07 -0.68
C ASP A 329 1.40 15.06 -0.13
N MET A 330 1.54 15.10 1.20
CA MET A 330 2.85 15.05 1.84
C MET A 330 3.49 13.68 1.64
N LEU A 331 2.75 12.59 1.84
CA LEU A 331 3.23 11.23 1.58
C LEU A 331 3.59 11.05 0.10
N GLU A 332 2.85 11.65 -0.84
CA GLU A 332 3.19 11.60 -2.26
C GLU A 332 4.46 12.38 -2.58
N LYS A 333 4.65 13.57 -1.99
CA LYS A 333 5.88 14.36 -2.14
C LYS A 333 7.10 13.68 -1.51
N LEU A 334 6.90 13.01 -0.38
CA LEU A 334 7.93 12.27 0.33
C LEU A 334 8.20 10.89 -0.28
N SER A 335 7.27 10.33 -1.05
CA SER A 335 7.43 9.02 -1.69
C SER A 335 8.44 9.14 -2.82
N VAL A 336 9.67 8.78 -2.50
CA VAL A 336 10.85 8.89 -3.36
C VAL A 336 10.91 7.75 -4.39
N GLY A 337 10.24 6.62 -4.12
CA GLY A 337 10.23 5.44 -4.98
C GLY A 337 9.44 5.59 -6.28
N VAL A 338 9.98 5.03 -7.36
CA VAL A 338 9.30 4.91 -8.66
C VAL A 338 8.89 3.46 -8.88
N GLU A 339 7.60 3.18 -8.94
CA GLU A 339 7.08 1.86 -9.31
C GLU A 339 7.10 1.69 -10.83
N LEU A 340 7.61 0.55 -11.31
CA LEU A 340 7.65 0.20 -12.72
C LEU A 340 6.26 0.23 -13.35
N SER A 341 5.22 -0.22 -12.65
CA SER A 341 3.83 -0.21 -13.11
C SER A 341 3.35 1.19 -13.54
N LYS A 342 3.85 2.25 -12.90
CA LYS A 342 3.48 3.65 -13.18
C LYS A 342 4.24 4.23 -14.35
N VAL A 343 5.43 3.69 -14.67
CA VAL A 343 6.31 4.22 -15.71
C VAL A 343 6.50 3.26 -16.89
N LYS A 344 5.91 2.06 -16.86
CA LYS A 344 6.06 0.99 -17.86
C LYS A 344 5.80 1.49 -19.28
N ASP A 345 4.69 2.20 -19.50
CA ASP A 345 4.33 2.70 -20.84
C ASP A 345 5.32 3.76 -21.35
N ILE A 346 5.78 4.64 -20.47
CA ILE A 346 6.77 5.67 -20.80
C ILE A 346 8.11 5.01 -21.13
N MET A 347 8.53 4.05 -20.32
CA MET A 347 9.74 3.28 -20.54
C MET A 347 9.67 2.47 -21.84
N ARG A 348 8.52 1.88 -22.17
CA ARG A 348 8.30 1.16 -23.44
C ARG A 348 8.52 2.09 -24.64
N LEU A 349 7.91 3.28 -24.59
CA LEU A 349 8.09 4.30 -25.63
C LEU A 349 9.54 4.77 -25.72
N TYR A 350 10.22 4.93 -24.59
CA TYR A 350 11.64 5.28 -24.50
C TYR A 350 12.52 4.22 -25.18
N CYS A 351 12.36 2.95 -24.82
CA CYS A 351 13.12 1.82 -25.37
C CYS A 351 12.91 1.65 -26.89
N ARG A 352 11.66 1.85 -27.34
CA ARG A 352 11.31 1.83 -28.76
C ARG A 352 11.92 3.00 -29.53
N ALA A 353 12.02 4.17 -28.90
CA ALA A 353 12.66 5.34 -29.51
C ALA A 353 14.17 5.16 -29.70
N LEU A 354 14.85 4.45 -28.78
CA LEU A 354 16.27 4.13 -28.87
C LEU A 354 16.54 3.04 -29.92
N SER A 355 15.88 1.88 -29.80
CA SER A 355 16.22 0.69 -30.60
C SER A 355 15.55 0.63 -31.97
N ALA A 356 14.50 1.43 -32.20
CA ALA A 356 13.59 1.31 -33.34
C ALA A 356 12.87 -0.05 -33.47
N ILE A 357 12.92 -0.88 -32.43
CA ILE A 357 12.26 -2.20 -32.34
C ILE A 357 11.11 -2.09 -31.31
N ASP A 358 10.03 -2.87 -31.48
CA ASP A 358 9.00 -2.96 -30.43
C ASP A 358 9.54 -3.82 -29.30
N ILE A 359 9.76 -3.18 -28.16
CA ILE A 359 10.31 -3.79 -26.95
C ILE A 359 9.21 -3.77 -25.88
N ASP A 360 8.91 -4.90 -25.24
CA ASP A 360 8.05 -4.88 -24.04
C ASP A 360 8.91 -4.85 -22.76
N ILE A 361 8.29 -4.38 -21.68
CA ILE A 361 8.96 -4.22 -20.39
C ILE A 361 8.28 -5.11 -19.37
N SER A 362 9.06 -5.99 -18.78
CA SER A 362 8.59 -6.94 -17.78
C SER A 362 9.31 -6.72 -16.45
N PRO A 363 8.63 -6.97 -15.32
CA PRO A 363 9.30 -6.96 -14.03
C PRO A 363 10.23 -8.18 -13.88
N GLU A 364 11.33 -8.02 -13.14
CA GLU A 364 12.23 -9.12 -12.75
C GLU A 364 11.58 -10.04 -11.69
N GLU A 365 11.51 -11.36 -11.90
CA GLU A 365 10.88 -12.29 -10.94
C GLU A 365 11.78 -12.52 -9.71
N GLN A 366 11.22 -12.37 -8.50
CA GLN A 366 11.93 -12.65 -7.23
C GLN A 366 12.09 -14.16 -7.03
N GLY A 367 13.28 -14.70 -7.30
CA GLY A 367 13.72 -16.01 -6.81
C GLY A 367 14.42 -15.91 -5.45
N ASP A 368 14.34 -16.97 -4.64
CA ASP A 368 14.81 -17.03 -3.23
C ASP A 368 16.34 -16.90 -3.01
N ASP A 369 17.13 -16.73 -4.07
CA ASP A 369 18.58 -16.49 -3.98
C ASP A 369 18.91 -15.09 -4.54
N ALA A 370 19.40 -14.19 -3.69
CA ALA A 370 19.83 -12.83 -4.01
C ALA A 370 21.11 -12.76 -4.88
N HIS A 371 21.27 -13.70 -5.81
CA HIS A 371 22.36 -13.78 -6.77
C HIS A 371 21.80 -14.03 -8.17
N GLY A 372 21.31 -12.95 -8.80
CA GLY A 372 21.47 -12.70 -10.24
C GLY A 372 21.04 -13.77 -11.23
N LYS A 373 20.13 -14.69 -10.91
CA LYS A 373 19.55 -15.60 -11.90
C LYS A 373 18.36 -14.94 -12.58
N SER A 374 18.66 -14.00 -13.48
CA SER A 374 17.63 -13.30 -14.26
C SER A 374 17.77 -13.61 -15.75
N TRP A 375 17.19 -14.74 -16.18
CA TRP A 375 16.52 -14.85 -17.48
C TRP A 375 15.39 -15.90 -17.38
N VAL A 376 14.15 -15.50 -17.67
CA VAL A 376 12.97 -16.36 -17.86
C VAL A 376 13.05 -17.03 -19.25
N PRO A 377 12.57 -18.29 -19.44
CA PRO A 377 12.77 -19.11 -20.64
C PRO A 377 12.58 -18.40 -22.00
N MET A 378 13.61 -18.54 -22.85
CA MET A 378 13.76 -17.88 -24.17
C MET A 378 12.72 -18.27 -25.23
N ASP A 379 11.86 -19.24 -24.96
CA ASP A 379 10.78 -19.65 -25.86
C ASP A 379 9.84 -18.48 -26.24
N GLN A 380 9.80 -17.42 -25.41
CA GLN A 380 8.93 -16.25 -25.61
C GLN A 380 9.60 -15.04 -26.30
N MET A 381 10.93 -14.84 -26.26
CA MET A 381 11.61 -13.78 -27.04
C MET A 381 11.51 -14.04 -28.56
N LEU A 382 11.25 -15.30 -28.89
CA LEU A 382 10.98 -15.88 -30.18
C LEU A 382 9.95 -15.17 -31.07
N ALA A 383 8.78 -14.99 -30.48
CA ALA A 383 7.51 -14.94 -31.21
C ALA A 383 6.93 -13.53 -31.35
N GLU A 384 7.20 -12.60 -30.41
CA GLU A 384 6.46 -11.31 -30.36
C GLU A 384 7.26 -10.04 -29.97
N GLY A 385 8.60 -10.05 -29.92
CA GLY A 385 9.40 -8.83 -29.67
C GLY A 385 10.48 -9.02 -28.60
N ALA A 386 11.43 -8.09 -28.51
CA ALA A 386 12.49 -8.15 -27.50
C ALA A 386 11.96 -7.64 -26.15
N ASN A 387 12.18 -8.36 -25.05
CA ASN A 387 11.75 -7.91 -23.71
C ASN A 387 12.94 -7.37 -22.91
N ILE A 388 12.72 -6.25 -22.21
CA ILE A 388 13.65 -5.70 -21.22
C ILE A 388 13.08 -5.97 -19.83
N TYR A 389 13.95 -6.44 -18.92
CA TYR A 389 13.58 -6.67 -17.53
C TYR A 389 14.10 -5.52 -16.66
N LEU A 390 13.18 -4.97 -15.86
CA LEU A 390 13.46 -3.91 -14.90
C LEU A 390 12.88 -4.32 -13.55
N PRO A 391 13.46 -3.85 -12.43
CA PRO A 391 12.93 -4.15 -11.11
C PRO A 391 11.57 -3.51 -10.87
N PHE A 392 10.77 -4.07 -9.97
CA PHE A 392 9.42 -3.59 -9.66
C PHE A 392 9.37 -2.14 -9.15
N VAL A 393 10.39 -1.74 -8.37
CA VAL A 393 10.50 -0.42 -7.74
C VAL A 393 11.95 0.03 -7.76
N SER A 394 12.19 1.32 -8.02
CA SER A 394 13.49 1.97 -7.82
C SER A 394 13.44 2.95 -6.65
N GLU A 395 14.33 2.75 -5.67
CA GLU A 395 14.50 3.59 -4.47
C GLU A 395 15.99 3.92 -4.21
N GLN A 396 16.82 3.90 -5.25
CA GLN A 396 18.28 4.03 -5.16
C GLN A 396 18.75 5.45 -4.82
N PHE A 397 17.92 6.47 -5.06
CA PHE A 397 18.25 7.89 -4.92
C PHE A 397 17.21 8.63 -4.08
N ASP A 398 17.57 9.83 -3.62
CA ASP A 398 16.75 10.67 -2.73
C ASP A 398 15.58 11.37 -3.43
N THR A 399 15.52 11.34 -4.76
CA THR A 399 14.46 12.00 -5.53
C THR A 399 13.85 11.09 -6.59
N LYS A 400 12.56 11.33 -6.86
CA LYS A 400 11.78 10.55 -7.84
C LYS A 400 12.35 10.66 -9.26
N ASP A 401 12.83 11.84 -9.65
CA ASP A 401 13.44 12.05 -10.96
C ASP A 401 14.74 11.24 -11.11
N GLU A 402 15.49 11.08 -10.02
CA GLU A 402 16.73 10.30 -10.01
C GLU A 402 16.48 8.80 -10.04
N ASN A 403 15.45 8.33 -9.32
CA ASN A 403 15.00 6.94 -9.40
C ASN A 403 14.40 6.60 -10.78
N PHE A 404 13.72 7.56 -11.42
CA PHE A 404 13.28 7.39 -12.81
C PHE A 404 14.45 7.40 -13.79
N ASP A 405 15.45 8.25 -13.57
CA ASP A 405 16.70 8.26 -14.33
C ASP A 405 17.44 6.93 -14.23
N TRP A 406 17.40 6.26 -13.08
CA TRP A 406 17.99 4.93 -12.91
C TRP A 406 17.36 3.88 -13.82
N PHE A 407 16.03 3.83 -13.92
CA PHE A 407 15.34 2.97 -14.89
C PHE A 407 15.76 3.26 -16.34
N LYS A 408 15.91 4.54 -16.70
CA LYS A 408 16.40 4.93 -18.03
C LYS A 408 17.81 4.42 -18.27
N VAL A 409 18.71 4.52 -17.30
CA VAL A 409 20.10 4.05 -17.44
C VAL A 409 20.13 2.53 -17.63
N MET A 410 19.42 1.75 -16.80
CA MET A 410 19.32 0.29 -16.96
C MET A 410 18.80 -0.11 -18.34
N ALA A 411 17.67 0.46 -18.74
CA ALA A 411 17.07 0.15 -20.04
C ALA A 411 17.98 0.54 -21.20
N THR A 412 18.66 1.68 -21.10
CA THR A 412 19.60 2.15 -22.14
C THR A 412 20.78 1.21 -22.28
N HIS A 413 21.36 0.75 -21.17
CA HIS A 413 22.49 -0.17 -21.20
C HIS A 413 22.10 -1.51 -21.83
N GLN A 414 20.97 -2.10 -21.43
CA GLN A 414 20.47 -3.34 -22.05
C GLN A 414 20.19 -3.19 -23.56
N ILE A 415 19.64 -2.03 -23.98
CA ILE A 415 19.41 -1.73 -25.40
C ILE A 415 20.73 -1.52 -26.16
N ALA A 416 21.73 -0.94 -25.51
CA ALA A 416 23.02 -0.65 -26.12
C ALA A 416 23.66 -1.92 -26.71
N HIS A 417 23.49 -3.09 -26.06
CA HIS A 417 23.95 -4.37 -26.60
C HIS A 417 23.30 -4.73 -27.95
N LEU A 418 21.99 -4.47 -28.11
CA LEU A 418 21.27 -4.71 -29.36
C LEU A 418 21.64 -3.67 -30.41
N GLU A 419 21.63 -2.40 -30.02
CA GLU A 419 21.84 -1.26 -30.90
C GLU A 419 23.27 -1.22 -31.46
N PHE A 420 24.27 -1.50 -30.62
CA PHE A 420 25.68 -1.53 -30.97
C PHE A 420 26.23 -2.94 -31.24
N LYS A 421 25.31 -3.90 -31.49
CA LYS A 421 25.58 -5.21 -32.09
C LYS A 421 26.50 -6.14 -31.28
N SER A 422 26.48 -6.05 -29.95
CA SER A 422 27.25 -6.93 -29.06
C SER A 422 26.97 -8.42 -29.27
N PHE A 423 25.73 -8.78 -29.64
CA PHE A 423 25.34 -10.17 -29.89
C PHE A 423 25.62 -10.67 -31.33
N GLN A 424 26.17 -9.83 -32.20
CA GLN A 424 26.44 -10.16 -33.61
C GLN A 424 27.93 -10.42 -33.88
N PHE A 425 28.69 -10.78 -32.84
CA PHE A 425 30.11 -11.11 -32.97
C PHE A 425 30.35 -12.17 -34.05
N SER A 426 31.31 -11.90 -34.93
CA SER A 426 31.77 -12.84 -35.96
C SER A 426 33.27 -13.03 -35.85
N PHE A 427 33.71 -14.29 -35.76
CA PHE A 427 35.12 -14.62 -35.56
C PHE A 427 35.99 -14.08 -36.69
N ASP A 428 35.54 -14.23 -37.94
CA ASP A 428 36.29 -13.88 -39.16
C ASP A 428 36.20 -12.38 -39.54
N THR A 429 35.44 -11.57 -38.79
CA THR A 429 35.31 -10.13 -39.06
C THR A 429 36.51 -9.38 -38.46
N PRO A 430 37.29 -8.61 -39.25
CA PRO A 430 38.54 -8.00 -38.76
C PRO A 430 38.29 -6.87 -37.76
N SER A 431 39.20 -6.71 -36.81
CA SER A 431 39.19 -5.61 -35.83
C SER A 431 39.50 -4.27 -36.51
N THR A 432 38.93 -3.20 -35.98
CA THR A 432 39.19 -1.83 -36.44
C THR A 432 40.24 -1.11 -35.61
N GLN A 433 40.43 -1.50 -34.35
CA GLN A 433 41.34 -0.85 -33.40
C GLN A 433 42.64 -1.64 -33.18
N TYR A 434 42.65 -2.95 -33.42
CA TYR A 434 43.79 -3.83 -33.14
C TYR A 434 44.18 -4.64 -34.37
N GLN A 435 45.40 -5.17 -34.35
CA GLN A 435 45.81 -6.21 -35.27
C GLN A 435 45.20 -7.54 -34.82
N ASP A 436 44.53 -8.24 -35.74
CA ASP A 436 43.88 -9.52 -35.45
C ASP A 436 44.93 -10.59 -35.08
N ILE A 437 44.91 -11.04 -33.82
CA ILE A 437 45.75 -12.15 -33.34
C ILE A 437 44.93 -13.41 -33.03
N ARG A 438 43.59 -13.27 -33.00
CA ARG A 438 42.67 -14.41 -32.81
C ARG A 438 42.85 -15.52 -33.85
N ASP A 439 43.17 -15.17 -35.10
CA ASP A 439 43.37 -16.13 -36.19
C ASP A 439 44.64 -16.98 -36.02
N GLU A 440 45.67 -16.41 -35.39
CA GLU A 440 46.94 -17.09 -35.11
C GLU A 440 46.86 -17.98 -33.87
N LEU A 441 46.01 -17.60 -32.91
CA LEU A 441 45.79 -18.31 -31.64
C LEU A 441 44.65 -19.33 -31.71
N ALA A 442 43.82 -19.28 -32.76
CA ALA A 442 42.76 -20.24 -33.00
C ALA A 442 43.36 -21.66 -33.08
N PRO A 443 42.90 -22.60 -32.24
CA PRO A 443 43.26 -24.00 -32.43
C PRO A 443 42.78 -24.47 -33.81
N SER A 444 43.49 -25.43 -34.42
CA SER A 444 42.94 -26.14 -35.59
C SER A 444 41.57 -26.71 -35.21
N MET A 445 40.58 -26.68 -36.12
CA MET A 445 39.26 -27.27 -35.90
C MET A 445 39.35 -28.73 -35.40
N SER A 446 40.41 -29.45 -35.77
CA SER A 446 40.71 -30.82 -35.29
C SER A 446 41.06 -30.91 -33.80
N ASP A 447 41.67 -29.87 -33.25
CA ASP A 447 42.19 -29.84 -31.88
C ASP A 447 41.09 -29.42 -30.90
N LEU A 448 40.19 -28.52 -31.31
CA LEU A 448 38.98 -28.12 -30.58
C LEU A 448 37.99 -29.28 -30.35
N ILE A 449 37.80 -30.12 -31.37
CA ILE A 449 36.96 -31.32 -31.27
C ILE A 449 37.57 -32.35 -30.29
N SER A 450 38.88 -32.33 -30.09
CA SER A 450 39.59 -33.29 -29.23
C SER A 450 39.59 -32.93 -27.73
N GLU A 451 39.50 -31.64 -27.38
CA GLU A 451 39.53 -31.18 -25.99
C GLU A 451 38.13 -30.99 -25.37
N VAL A 452 37.08 -30.79 -26.18
CA VAL A 452 35.72 -30.56 -25.65
C VAL A 452 34.82 -31.81 -25.74
N GLU A 453 35.09 -32.78 -26.62
CA GLU A 453 34.21 -33.95 -26.75
C GLU A 453 34.96 -35.25 -27.11
N MET A 454 35.37 -36.01 -26.09
CA MET A 454 35.62 -37.46 -26.22
C MET A 454 35.30 -38.26 -24.94
N ALA A 455 34.94 -37.61 -23.82
CA ALA A 455 34.62 -38.33 -22.58
C ALA A 455 33.13 -38.67 -22.44
N ASP A 456 32.22 -37.76 -22.82
CA ASP A 456 30.77 -37.95 -22.59
C ASP A 456 29.93 -38.18 -23.85
N PHE A 457 30.41 -37.82 -25.04
CA PHE A 457 29.61 -37.89 -26.28
C PHE A 457 29.61 -39.26 -26.99
N ALA A 458 30.56 -40.15 -26.64
CA ALA A 458 30.83 -41.38 -27.38
C ALA A 458 30.13 -42.65 -26.85
N LEU A 459 29.37 -42.57 -25.74
CA LEU A 459 28.78 -43.76 -25.12
C LEU A 459 27.28 -43.96 -25.38
N GLU A 460 26.55 -42.98 -25.93
CA GLU A 460 25.10 -43.13 -26.17
C GLU A 460 24.67 -42.98 -27.64
N ASN A 461 25.54 -42.48 -28.53
CA ASN A 461 25.21 -42.21 -29.93
C ASN A 461 25.39 -43.40 -30.92
N GLU A 462 25.53 -44.64 -30.43
CA GLU A 462 25.51 -45.83 -31.32
C GLU A 462 24.09 -46.27 -31.75
N GLN A 463 23.02 -45.60 -31.30
CA GLN A 463 21.64 -46.01 -31.58
C GLN A 463 20.71 -44.90 -32.06
N GLN A 464 21.09 -44.10 -33.05
CA GLN A 464 20.14 -43.54 -34.03
C GLN A 464 20.88 -42.79 -35.14
N GLY A 465 20.86 -43.35 -36.35
CA GLY A 465 21.47 -42.75 -37.52
C GLY A 465 20.63 -41.59 -38.07
N THR A 466 21.00 -40.36 -37.72
CA THR A 466 20.78 -39.13 -38.50
C THR A 466 21.71 -38.07 -37.94
N GLN A 467 22.86 -37.85 -38.59
CA GLN A 467 23.83 -36.82 -38.27
C GLN A 467 23.41 -35.49 -38.90
N GLN A 468 23.18 -34.48 -38.08
CA GLN A 468 23.29 -33.07 -38.47
C GLN A 468 23.73 -32.27 -37.23
N ASP A 469 24.98 -31.81 -37.25
CA ASP A 469 25.64 -31.03 -36.20
C ASP A 469 25.20 -29.56 -36.29
N PHE A 470 24.62 -29.02 -35.22
CA PHE A 470 24.67 -27.57 -35.01
C PHE A 470 26.06 -27.26 -34.46
N GLY A 471 26.90 -26.61 -35.28
CA GLY A 471 28.25 -26.23 -34.88
C GLY A 471 28.25 -25.25 -33.70
N MET A 472 29.36 -25.22 -32.98
CA MET A 472 29.68 -24.22 -31.94
C MET A 472 29.43 -22.79 -32.46
N THR A 473 28.86 -21.91 -31.63
CA THR A 473 28.66 -20.50 -32.00
C THR A 473 30.01 -19.79 -32.20
N GLU A 474 30.05 -18.73 -33.01
CA GLU A 474 31.29 -17.98 -33.27
C GLU A 474 31.91 -17.40 -31.98
N ILE A 475 31.08 -16.94 -31.04
CA ILE A 475 31.57 -16.44 -29.74
C ILE A 475 32.06 -17.57 -28.83
N GLN A 476 31.44 -18.75 -28.87
CA GLN A 476 31.97 -19.93 -28.19
C GLN A 476 33.32 -20.35 -28.79
N ARG A 477 33.46 -20.31 -30.12
CA ARG A 477 34.73 -20.56 -30.83
C ARG A 477 35.81 -19.60 -30.37
N PHE A 478 35.47 -18.33 -30.14
CA PHE A 478 36.38 -17.35 -29.54
C PHE A 478 36.78 -17.70 -28.11
N PHE A 479 35.82 -18.00 -27.22
CA PHE A 479 36.16 -18.35 -25.83
C PHE A 479 36.96 -19.65 -25.69
N ALA A 480 36.92 -20.53 -26.69
CA ALA A 480 37.71 -21.74 -26.70
C ALA A 480 39.22 -21.52 -26.90
N ILE A 481 39.66 -20.32 -27.27
CA ILE A 481 41.09 -19.93 -27.30
C ILE A 481 41.70 -19.91 -25.88
N PHE A 482 40.87 -19.68 -24.86
CA PHE A 482 41.33 -19.44 -23.49
C PHE A 482 41.29 -20.70 -22.63
N LYS A 483 42.33 -20.87 -21.80
CA LYS A 483 42.41 -21.96 -20.83
C LYS A 483 41.42 -21.77 -19.68
N ASP A 484 41.31 -20.55 -19.17
CA ASP A 484 40.36 -20.14 -18.14
C ASP A 484 39.22 -19.36 -18.79
N ARG A 485 38.12 -20.07 -19.10
CA ARG A 485 36.96 -19.48 -19.78
C ARG A 485 36.19 -18.49 -18.90
N PRO A 486 35.93 -18.76 -17.60
CA PRO A 486 35.33 -17.77 -16.70
C PRO A 486 36.08 -16.43 -16.69
N LEU A 487 37.41 -16.46 -16.53
CA LEU A 487 38.22 -15.24 -16.55
C LEU A 487 38.11 -14.48 -17.89
N ALA A 488 38.18 -15.20 -19.02
CA ALA A 488 38.05 -14.59 -20.34
C ALA A 488 36.67 -13.95 -20.56
N ARG A 489 35.59 -14.56 -20.04
CA ARG A 489 34.22 -14.01 -20.11
C ARG A 489 34.07 -12.73 -19.32
N ASP A 490 34.63 -12.66 -18.11
CA ASP A 490 34.55 -11.46 -17.29
C ASP A 490 35.37 -10.30 -17.88
N ILE A 491 36.55 -10.60 -18.46
CA ILE A 491 37.36 -9.61 -19.18
C ILE A 491 36.61 -9.12 -20.43
N PHE A 492 36.01 -10.02 -21.21
CA PHE A 492 35.22 -9.67 -22.39
C PHE A 492 34.03 -8.78 -22.03
N THR A 493 33.31 -9.13 -20.96
CA THR A 493 32.17 -8.35 -20.46
C THR A 493 32.62 -6.96 -20.03
N ALA A 494 33.72 -6.84 -19.27
CA ALA A 494 34.24 -5.54 -18.85
C ALA A 494 34.73 -4.68 -20.04
N ALA A 495 35.37 -5.29 -21.04
CA ALA A 495 35.80 -4.61 -22.26
C ALA A 495 34.61 -4.13 -23.10
N GLU A 496 33.58 -4.97 -23.23
CA GLU A 496 32.38 -4.66 -23.97
C GLU A 496 31.54 -3.58 -23.27
N ASP A 497 31.38 -3.66 -21.95
CA ASP A 497 30.72 -2.64 -21.15
C ASP A 497 31.44 -1.29 -21.26
N TYR A 498 32.79 -1.29 -21.26
CA TYR A 498 33.57 -0.08 -21.48
C TYR A 498 33.27 0.54 -22.84
N ARG A 499 33.19 -0.28 -23.89
CA ARG A 499 32.81 0.16 -25.24
C ARG A 499 31.41 0.77 -25.25
N LEU A 500 30.43 0.08 -24.67
CA LEU A 500 29.02 0.47 -24.67
C LEU A 500 28.77 1.73 -23.85
N ASP A 501 29.27 1.82 -22.63
CA ASP A 501 29.09 2.98 -21.75
C ASP A 501 29.66 4.25 -22.39
N HIS A 502 30.85 4.16 -23.00
CA HIS A 502 31.41 5.26 -23.78
C HIS A 502 30.56 5.62 -25.00
N ARG A 503 30.12 4.62 -25.77
CA ARG A 503 29.29 4.81 -26.97
C ARG A 503 27.97 5.51 -26.63
N VAL A 504 27.28 5.05 -25.59
CA VAL A 504 26.02 5.62 -25.10
C VAL A 504 26.22 7.08 -24.72
N MET A 505 27.27 7.42 -23.98
CA MET A 505 27.51 8.81 -23.59
C MET A 505 27.85 9.75 -24.76
N VAL A 506 28.44 9.23 -25.83
CA VAL A 506 28.78 10.00 -27.04
C VAL A 506 27.57 10.16 -27.96
N ASP A 507 26.84 9.09 -28.25
CA ASP A 507 25.72 9.09 -29.18
C ASP A 507 24.41 9.60 -28.54
N TYR A 508 24.28 9.46 -27.20
CA TYR A 508 23.12 9.92 -26.41
C TYR A 508 23.50 10.92 -25.31
N PRO A 509 23.91 12.15 -25.64
CA PRO A 509 24.36 13.14 -24.65
C PRO A 509 23.28 13.55 -23.65
N GLY A 510 21.99 13.35 -23.98
CA GLY A 510 20.86 13.66 -23.10
C GLY A 510 20.79 12.81 -21.82
N ILE A 511 21.28 11.56 -21.85
CA ILE A 511 21.29 10.67 -20.67
C ILE A 511 22.64 10.70 -19.94
N ALA A 512 23.69 11.28 -20.52
CA ALA A 512 25.05 11.21 -20.00
C ALA A 512 25.21 11.67 -18.54
N SER A 513 24.45 12.70 -18.12
CA SER A 513 24.49 13.17 -16.72
C SER A 513 23.90 12.14 -15.74
N SER A 514 22.74 11.57 -16.07
CA SER A 514 22.10 10.50 -15.33
C SER A 514 22.96 9.24 -15.29
N TYR A 515 23.57 8.89 -16.43
CA TYR A 515 24.45 7.72 -16.59
C TYR A 515 25.67 7.81 -15.67
N LYS A 516 26.37 8.96 -15.66
CA LYS A 516 27.51 9.22 -14.76
C LYS A 516 27.13 9.13 -13.29
N ARG A 517 25.95 9.64 -12.92
CA ARG A 517 25.47 9.57 -11.53
C ARG A 517 25.24 8.13 -11.09
N VAL A 518 24.61 7.31 -11.93
CA VAL A 518 24.41 5.87 -11.64
C VAL A 518 25.76 5.15 -11.55
N GLN A 519 26.70 5.42 -12.46
CA GLN A 519 28.06 4.85 -12.39
C GLN A 519 28.77 5.22 -11.08
N LEU A 520 28.71 6.49 -10.65
CA LEU A 520 29.30 6.93 -9.37
C LEU A 520 28.69 6.20 -8.16
N GLN A 521 27.38 5.96 -8.18
CA GLN A 521 26.73 5.17 -7.13
C GLN A 521 27.20 3.72 -7.15
N SER A 522 27.26 3.08 -8.32
CA SER A 522 27.78 1.72 -8.44
C SER A 522 29.23 1.61 -7.96
N ILE A 523 30.08 2.61 -8.23
CA ILE A 523 31.46 2.68 -7.71
C ILE A 523 31.47 2.71 -6.17
N SER A 524 30.56 3.45 -5.52
CA SER A 524 30.51 3.56 -4.06
C SER A 524 30.14 2.24 -3.34
N ASN A 525 29.49 1.32 -4.05
CA ASN A 525 29.08 0.01 -3.53
C ASN A 525 30.12 -1.10 -3.82
N ARG A 526 31.22 -0.81 -4.54
CA ARG A 526 32.25 -1.80 -4.88
C ARG A 526 33.17 -2.10 -3.70
N LEU A 527 33.62 -3.36 -3.60
CA LEU A 527 34.62 -3.80 -2.64
C LEU A 527 35.98 -3.09 -2.87
N PRO A 528 36.74 -2.77 -1.81
CA PRO A 528 38.10 -2.27 -1.92
C PRO A 528 39.03 -3.28 -2.64
N LEU A 529 39.94 -2.77 -3.49
CA LEU A 529 40.89 -3.62 -4.23
C LEU A 529 41.82 -4.42 -3.31
N SER A 530 42.10 -3.91 -2.12
CA SER A 530 42.91 -4.56 -1.08
C SER A 530 42.27 -5.83 -0.48
N GLU A 531 40.98 -6.09 -0.73
CA GLU A 531 40.28 -7.26 -0.20
C GLU A 531 40.20 -8.42 -1.21
N LEU A 532 40.54 -8.15 -2.47
CA LEU A 532 40.38 -9.09 -3.59
C LEU A 532 41.71 -9.80 -3.90
N PRO A 533 41.68 -11.10 -4.28
CA PRO A 533 42.87 -11.76 -4.80
C PRO A 533 43.34 -11.15 -6.14
N SER A 534 44.58 -11.42 -6.52
CA SER A 534 45.30 -10.67 -7.56
C SER A 534 44.60 -10.65 -8.93
N GLN A 535 43.95 -11.73 -9.36
CA GLN A 535 43.27 -11.78 -10.65
C GLN A 535 41.92 -11.03 -10.59
N GLU A 536 41.14 -11.24 -9.52
CA GLU A 536 39.88 -10.54 -9.28
C GLU A 536 40.09 -9.03 -9.12
N ALA A 537 41.18 -8.61 -8.46
CA ALA A 537 41.55 -7.20 -8.32
C ALA A 537 41.85 -6.55 -9.69
N LEU A 538 42.52 -7.26 -10.60
CA LEU A 538 42.80 -6.74 -11.95
C LEU A 538 41.53 -6.67 -12.80
N VAL A 539 40.63 -7.66 -12.72
CA VAL A 539 39.33 -7.59 -13.39
C VAL A 539 38.45 -6.48 -12.78
N GLU A 540 38.48 -6.29 -11.46
CA GLU A 540 37.81 -5.18 -10.78
C GLU A 540 38.32 -3.82 -11.28
N ILE A 541 39.63 -3.68 -11.55
CA ILE A 541 40.19 -2.47 -12.17
C ILE A 541 39.59 -2.24 -13.56
N LEU A 542 39.42 -3.29 -14.38
CA LEU A 542 38.74 -3.16 -15.69
C LEU A 542 37.27 -2.74 -15.53
N ILE A 543 36.56 -3.27 -14.54
CA ILE A 543 35.19 -2.85 -14.26
C ILE A 543 35.17 -1.38 -13.85
N ARG A 544 36.11 -0.92 -13.01
CA ARG A 544 36.22 0.50 -12.63
C ARG A 544 36.63 1.41 -13.80
N PHE A 545 37.43 0.91 -14.74
CA PHE A 545 37.70 1.59 -16.01
C PHE A 545 36.39 1.75 -16.81
N SER A 546 35.59 0.68 -16.93
CA SER A 546 34.30 0.71 -17.62
C SER A 546 33.30 1.68 -16.99
N LEU A 547 33.31 1.82 -15.67
CA LEU A 547 32.49 2.78 -14.91
C LEU A 547 32.99 4.23 -15.02
N GLN A 548 34.08 4.49 -15.76
CA GLN A 548 34.66 5.80 -15.99
C GLN A 548 34.91 6.58 -14.69
N GLN A 549 35.46 5.89 -13.69
CA GLN A 549 35.80 6.50 -12.41
C GLN A 549 36.70 7.73 -12.63
N THR A 550 36.18 8.93 -12.31
CA THR A 550 36.91 10.19 -12.45
C THR A 550 37.66 10.50 -11.17
N GLY A 551 39.00 10.50 -11.21
CA GLY A 551 39.86 10.74 -10.05
C GLY A 551 41.07 9.82 -10.01
N THR A 552 41.76 9.76 -8.88
CA THR A 552 42.84 8.80 -8.64
C THR A 552 42.25 7.46 -8.16
N LEU A 553 42.65 6.37 -8.82
CA LEU A 553 42.41 5.02 -8.31
C LEU A 553 43.53 4.66 -7.35
N GLN A 554 43.18 4.36 -6.10
CA GLN A 554 44.14 3.77 -5.16
C GLN A 554 44.39 2.33 -5.58
N ILE A 555 45.60 2.04 -6.02
CA ILE A 555 45.98 0.72 -6.53
C ILE A 555 47.26 0.29 -5.81
N PRO A 556 47.36 -0.97 -5.36
CA PRO A 556 48.61 -1.51 -4.83
C PRO A 556 49.79 -1.29 -5.77
N GLN A 557 50.95 -0.87 -5.24
CA GLN A 557 52.10 -0.45 -6.05
C GLN A 557 52.56 -1.51 -7.06
N LYS A 558 52.42 -2.79 -6.70
CA LYS A 558 52.70 -3.97 -7.52
C LYS A 558 51.91 -3.99 -8.84
N TYR A 559 50.71 -3.40 -8.89
CA TYR A 559 49.83 -3.47 -10.05
C TYR A 559 49.92 -2.24 -10.97
N ILE A 560 50.55 -1.13 -10.56
CA ILE A 560 50.58 0.13 -11.32
C ILE A 560 51.06 -0.05 -12.78
N GLN A 561 52.13 -0.82 -12.98
CA GLN A 561 52.68 -1.05 -14.32
C GLN A 561 51.71 -1.88 -15.19
N LEU A 562 51.08 -2.91 -14.59
CA LEU A 562 50.07 -3.74 -15.25
C LEU A 562 48.83 -2.91 -15.58
N THR A 563 48.35 -2.10 -14.64
CA THR A 563 47.24 -1.17 -14.83
C THR A 563 47.49 -0.20 -15.97
N SER A 564 48.72 0.35 -16.08
CA SER A 564 49.10 1.24 -17.19
C SER A 564 49.04 0.52 -18.55
N ALA A 565 49.50 -0.73 -18.60
CA ALA A 565 49.41 -1.55 -19.81
C ALA A 565 47.95 -1.87 -20.18
N MET A 566 47.13 -2.26 -19.20
CA MET A 566 45.69 -2.54 -19.38
C MET A 566 44.93 -1.29 -19.85
N TRP A 567 45.25 -0.12 -19.31
CA TRP A 567 44.67 1.15 -19.72
C TRP A 567 44.96 1.46 -21.19
N LYS A 568 46.20 1.26 -21.65
CA LYS A 568 46.58 1.42 -23.07
C LYS A 568 45.82 0.47 -23.99
N ILE A 569 45.51 -0.74 -23.51
CA ILE A 569 44.74 -1.73 -24.28
C ILE A 569 43.26 -1.36 -24.33
N ILE A 570 42.62 -0.96 -23.23
CA ILE A 570 41.17 -0.73 -23.23
C ILE A 570 40.76 0.63 -23.82
N ARG A 571 41.61 1.66 -23.68
CA ARG A 571 41.31 3.06 -24.10
C ARG A 571 40.82 3.18 -25.55
N PRO A 572 41.41 2.51 -26.57
CA PRO A 572 40.95 2.58 -27.96
C PRO A 572 39.49 2.16 -28.18
N LEU A 573 38.92 1.31 -27.31
CA LEU A 573 37.50 0.90 -27.39
C LEU A 573 36.52 2.06 -27.21
N SER A 574 36.95 3.16 -26.58
CA SER A 574 36.15 4.39 -26.42
C SER A 574 35.91 5.14 -27.74
N THR A 575 36.60 4.76 -28.82
CA THR A 575 36.46 5.38 -30.13
C THR A 575 35.11 5.05 -30.75
N LYS A 576 34.41 6.02 -31.33
CA LYS A 576 33.10 5.82 -31.97
C LYS A 576 33.08 4.77 -33.10
N GLY A 577 34.23 4.42 -33.66
CA GLY A 577 34.34 3.37 -34.69
C GLY A 577 34.38 1.95 -34.15
N SER A 578 34.52 1.75 -32.84
CA SER A 578 34.77 0.43 -32.26
C SER A 578 33.59 -0.53 -32.40
N ILE A 579 33.90 -1.78 -32.71
CA ILE A 579 32.97 -2.90 -32.89
C ILE A 579 33.23 -3.98 -31.82
N VAL A 580 32.34 -4.97 -31.69
CA VAL A 580 32.46 -6.02 -30.67
C VAL A 580 33.72 -6.87 -30.88
N GLU A 581 34.18 -6.99 -32.14
CA GLU A 581 35.44 -7.62 -32.49
C GLU A 581 36.66 -6.90 -31.90
N ASP A 582 36.58 -5.59 -31.69
CA ASP A 582 37.63 -4.85 -30.97
C ASP A 582 37.65 -5.23 -29.48
N SER A 583 36.48 -5.43 -28.86
CA SER A 583 36.37 -5.93 -27.49
C SER A 583 36.96 -7.34 -27.35
N ALA A 584 36.76 -8.19 -28.37
CA ALA A 584 37.36 -9.53 -28.42
C ALA A 584 38.90 -9.47 -28.52
N GLU A 585 39.45 -8.63 -29.40
CA GLU A 585 40.90 -8.46 -29.55
C GLU A 585 41.57 -7.80 -28.33
N ALA A 586 40.89 -6.87 -27.67
CA ALA A 586 41.31 -6.32 -26.38
C ALA A 586 41.32 -7.41 -25.30
N THR A 587 40.31 -8.29 -25.29
CA THR A 587 40.20 -9.40 -24.33
C THR A 587 41.39 -10.34 -24.40
N ILE A 588 41.87 -10.69 -25.59
CA ILE A 588 43.05 -11.57 -25.74
C ILE A 588 44.27 -10.97 -25.03
N ARG A 589 44.54 -9.68 -25.28
CA ARG A 589 45.69 -8.96 -24.72
C ARG A 589 45.57 -8.74 -23.22
N LEU A 590 44.37 -8.43 -22.73
CA LEU A 590 44.09 -8.28 -21.30
C LEU A 590 44.19 -9.62 -20.57
N TYR A 591 43.69 -10.70 -21.17
CA TYR A 591 43.79 -12.04 -20.62
C TYR A 591 45.24 -12.50 -20.47
N GLU A 592 46.12 -12.21 -21.44
CA GLU A 592 47.54 -12.53 -21.33
C GLU A 592 48.20 -11.83 -20.14
N ILE A 593 47.84 -10.58 -19.86
CA ILE A 593 48.34 -9.84 -18.69
C ILE A 593 47.83 -10.46 -17.39
N ILE A 594 46.53 -10.74 -17.29
CA ILE A 594 45.88 -11.15 -16.04
C ILE A 594 46.18 -12.63 -15.70
N SER A 595 46.12 -13.52 -16.70
CA SER A 595 46.33 -14.97 -16.50
C SER A 595 47.77 -15.34 -16.13
N ASN A 596 48.76 -14.49 -16.47
CA ASN A 596 50.15 -14.68 -16.09
C ASN A 596 50.44 -14.38 -14.60
N MET A 597 49.47 -13.80 -13.87
CA MET A 597 49.59 -13.53 -12.45
C MET A 597 49.11 -14.72 -11.61
N SER A 598 49.87 -15.06 -10.56
CA SER A 598 49.41 -16.05 -9.57
C SER A 598 48.28 -15.45 -8.72
N ASN A 599 47.15 -16.15 -8.64
CA ASN A 599 45.98 -15.64 -7.93
C ASN A 599 46.12 -15.77 -6.40
N GLN A 600 46.73 -14.77 -5.79
CA GLN A 600 47.03 -14.74 -4.36
C GLN A 600 46.36 -13.53 -3.70
N LYS A 601 45.99 -13.67 -2.42
CA LYS A 601 45.50 -12.55 -1.62
C LYS A 601 46.61 -11.53 -1.35
N PRO A 602 46.28 -10.23 -1.33
CA PRO A 602 47.23 -9.16 -1.04
C PRO A 602 47.77 -9.28 0.39
N ASN A 603 49.02 -8.84 0.60
CA ASN A 603 49.65 -8.83 1.91
C ASN A 603 49.36 -7.49 2.62
N GLU A 604 49.26 -7.50 3.97
CA GLU A 604 48.99 -6.30 4.78
C GLU A 604 50.05 -5.18 4.64
N GLU A 605 51.18 -5.45 3.98
CA GLU A 605 52.30 -4.51 3.77
C GLU A 605 52.32 -3.87 2.36
N ASP A 606 51.35 -4.17 1.49
CA ASP A 606 51.31 -3.62 0.12
C ASP A 606 50.95 -2.10 0.15
N GLU A 607 51.92 -1.23 -0.14
CA GLU A 607 51.69 0.21 -0.23
C GLU A 607 50.78 0.56 -1.43
N GLU A 608 49.68 1.29 -1.17
CA GLU A 608 48.78 1.80 -2.22
C GLU A 608 49.31 3.11 -2.81
N GLN A 609 49.15 3.27 -4.12
CA GLN A 609 49.53 4.49 -4.83
C GLN A 609 48.36 4.98 -5.69
N ASP A 610 48.23 6.30 -5.78
CA ASP A 610 47.31 6.97 -6.70
C ASP A 610 47.70 6.75 -8.17
N PHE A 611 46.81 6.13 -8.94
CA PHE A 611 46.88 6.03 -10.39
C PHE A 611 45.97 7.07 -11.05
N GLU A 612 46.55 7.98 -11.85
CA GLU A 612 45.82 8.97 -12.64
C GLU A 612 45.58 8.48 -14.08
N MET A 613 44.33 8.50 -14.52
CA MET A 613 43.95 8.26 -15.92
C MET A 613 44.10 9.56 -16.72
N ASP A 614 45.24 9.78 -17.38
CA ASP A 614 45.48 11.03 -18.13
C ASP A 614 44.70 11.07 -19.48
N PRO A 615 43.88 12.10 -19.76
CA PRO A 615 43.19 12.29 -21.04
C PRO A 615 44.07 12.91 -22.16
N SER A 616 45.27 13.44 -21.85
CA SER A 616 45.93 14.48 -22.66
C SER A 616 46.99 14.02 -23.68
N ASP A 617 47.34 12.73 -23.76
CA ASP A 617 48.15 12.23 -24.87
C ASP A 617 47.28 12.07 -26.13
N GLY A 618 47.14 13.17 -26.85
CA GLY A 618 46.32 13.35 -28.03
C GLY A 618 46.87 14.43 -28.96
N GLU A 619 48.16 14.40 -29.27
CA GLU A 619 48.72 14.90 -30.52
C GLU A 619 49.76 13.90 -31.02
N GLY A 620 49.67 13.54 -32.30
CA GLY A 620 50.44 12.45 -32.87
C GLY A 620 51.94 12.75 -32.88
N ASP A 621 52.72 11.76 -32.46
CA ASP A 621 54.08 11.57 -32.93
C ASP A 621 54.16 10.17 -33.56
N ASN A 622 54.28 10.17 -34.89
CA ASN A 622 55.01 9.14 -35.58
C ASN A 622 56.48 9.29 -35.16
N GLU A 623 56.95 8.46 -34.24
CA GLU A 623 58.38 8.15 -34.18
C GLU A 623 58.56 6.64 -34.41
N ASP A 624 59.10 6.34 -35.60
CA ASP A 624 59.84 5.12 -35.85
C ASP A 624 60.95 4.99 -34.79
N SER A 625 60.87 3.98 -33.94
CA SER A 625 62.04 3.41 -33.30
C SER A 625 61.91 1.90 -33.26
N GLU A 626 62.59 1.25 -34.19
CA GLU A 626 63.16 -0.08 -33.99
C GLU A 626 63.94 -0.05 -32.67
N ASP A 627 63.48 -0.78 -31.66
CA ASP A 627 64.35 -1.30 -30.61
C ASP A 627 63.84 -2.69 -30.20
N GLU A 628 64.49 -3.69 -30.78
CA GLU A 628 64.65 -5.00 -30.15
C GLU A 628 65.21 -4.81 -28.73
N SER A 629 64.78 -5.67 -27.80
CA SER A 629 65.30 -5.88 -26.44
C SER A 629 64.73 -5.02 -25.30
N THR A 630 63.61 -5.47 -24.73
CA THR A 630 63.47 -5.45 -23.26
C THR A 630 63.96 -6.78 -22.72
N SER A 631 65.25 -6.78 -22.40
CA SER A 631 65.90 -7.78 -21.56
C SER A 631 65.24 -7.89 -20.19
N ASN A 632 65.12 -9.13 -19.72
CA ASN A 632 64.91 -9.56 -18.35
C ASN A 632 65.35 -8.56 -17.27
N SER A 633 64.38 -8.10 -16.47
CA SER A 633 64.57 -7.86 -15.03
C SER A 633 63.21 -7.90 -14.32
N LEU A 634 62.59 -9.07 -14.30
CA LEU A 634 61.71 -9.44 -13.19
C LEU A 634 62.56 -10.34 -12.32
N ASP A 635 63.05 -9.78 -11.22
CA ASP A 635 63.74 -10.56 -10.19
C ASP A 635 62.80 -11.68 -9.78
N SER A 636 63.26 -12.90 -10.00
CA SER A 636 62.68 -14.13 -9.49
C SER A 636 62.88 -14.15 -7.97
N GLU A 637 62.00 -13.47 -7.23
CA GLU A 637 61.84 -13.75 -5.82
C GLU A 637 61.11 -15.10 -5.68
N THR A 638 61.87 -16.06 -5.19
CA THR A 638 61.40 -17.38 -4.81
C THR A 638 60.70 -17.23 -3.48
N GLU A 639 59.39 -16.96 -3.47
CA GLU A 639 58.61 -17.03 -2.25
C GLU A 639 58.15 -18.48 -2.00
N GLU A 640 58.76 -19.08 -0.97
CA GLU A 640 58.31 -20.31 -0.33
C GLU A 640 56.96 -20.06 0.36
N GLY A 641 55.85 -20.49 -0.25
CA GLY A 641 54.52 -20.41 0.33
C GLY A 641 53.43 -21.02 -0.56
N SER A 642 53.40 -22.34 -0.70
CA SER A 642 52.46 -23.07 -1.58
C SER A 642 51.00 -23.11 -1.11
N ASP A 643 50.62 -22.38 -0.06
CA ASP A 643 49.34 -22.56 0.63
C ASP A 643 48.28 -21.47 0.37
N ASN A 644 48.54 -20.47 -0.50
CA ASN A 644 47.66 -19.30 -0.68
C ASN A 644 47.15 -19.04 -2.11
N ILE A 645 47.34 -19.95 -3.08
CA ILE A 645 46.82 -19.78 -4.45
C ILE A 645 45.32 -20.18 -4.48
N GLN A 646 44.44 -19.24 -4.83
CA GLN A 646 42.99 -19.45 -4.92
C GLN A 646 42.53 -19.64 -6.37
N GLN A 647 41.46 -20.40 -6.57
CA GLN A 647 40.81 -20.50 -7.88
C GLN A 647 40.05 -19.19 -8.17
N TYR A 648 40.10 -18.73 -9.42
CA TYR A 648 39.42 -17.51 -9.84
C TYR A 648 37.92 -17.56 -9.57
N GLN A 649 37.37 -16.47 -9.04
CA GLN A 649 35.92 -16.27 -8.89
C GLN A 649 35.46 -14.99 -9.58
N SER A 650 34.34 -15.05 -10.29
CA SER A 650 33.78 -13.88 -10.99
C SER A 650 33.47 -12.74 -10.01
N PRO A 651 33.86 -11.49 -10.33
CA PRO A 651 33.59 -10.32 -9.50
C PRO A 651 32.10 -10.04 -9.28
N GLN A 652 31.80 -9.20 -8.28
CA GLN A 652 30.46 -8.66 -8.07
C GLN A 652 29.92 -8.02 -9.37
N GLN A 653 28.68 -8.31 -9.74
CA GLN A 653 28.02 -7.69 -10.89
C GLN A 653 27.74 -6.19 -10.64
N VAL A 654 27.52 -5.44 -11.73
CA VAL A 654 27.15 -4.02 -11.66
C VAL A 654 25.63 -3.89 -11.71
N ASP A 655 25.05 -3.30 -10.66
CA ASP A 655 23.61 -3.26 -10.38
C ASP A 655 22.70 -2.89 -11.56
N TYR A 656 23.14 -1.98 -12.44
CA TYR A 656 22.31 -1.48 -13.55
C TYR A 656 22.54 -2.20 -14.89
N ARG A 657 23.58 -3.03 -15.02
CA ARG A 657 24.00 -3.62 -16.31
C ARG A 657 23.31 -4.95 -16.62
N GLY A 658 22.97 -5.72 -15.58
CA GLY A 658 22.43 -7.08 -15.73
C GLY A 658 23.48 -8.11 -16.14
N GLU A 659 23.04 -9.33 -16.48
CA GLU A 659 23.91 -10.43 -16.89
C GLU A 659 24.06 -10.48 -18.43
N PHE A 660 25.30 -10.46 -18.93
CA PHE A 660 25.63 -10.51 -20.36
C PHE A 660 26.09 -11.92 -20.78
N LYS A 661 25.23 -12.66 -21.50
CA LYS A 661 25.49 -14.02 -22.02
C LYS A 661 25.44 -14.07 -23.56
N PRO A 662 26.51 -13.68 -24.27
CA PRO A 662 26.50 -13.59 -25.73
C PRO A 662 26.36 -14.95 -26.43
N GLU A 663 26.84 -16.05 -25.85
CA GLU A 663 26.76 -17.41 -26.40
C GLU A 663 25.30 -17.85 -26.58
N LEU A 664 24.49 -17.66 -25.54
CA LEU A 664 23.09 -18.04 -25.53
C LEU A 664 22.31 -17.27 -26.60
N MET A 665 22.55 -15.96 -26.69
CA MET A 665 21.89 -15.10 -27.67
C MET A 665 22.27 -15.46 -29.11
N GLN A 666 23.54 -15.78 -29.37
CA GLN A 666 23.99 -16.19 -30.70
C GLN A 666 23.44 -17.57 -31.10
N ALA A 667 23.45 -18.54 -30.18
CA ALA A 667 22.87 -19.87 -30.41
C ALA A 667 21.37 -19.78 -30.76
N ILE A 668 20.66 -18.91 -30.05
CA ILE A 668 19.24 -18.68 -30.28
C ILE A 668 18.99 -18.01 -31.63
N SER A 669 19.82 -17.04 -32.03
CA SER A 669 19.75 -16.45 -33.37
C SER A 669 19.94 -17.50 -34.46
N MET A 670 20.91 -18.41 -34.29
CA MET A 670 21.16 -19.51 -35.24
C MET A 670 19.96 -20.45 -35.37
N ILE A 671 19.33 -20.83 -34.25
CA ILE A 671 18.11 -21.67 -34.26
C ILE A 671 16.97 -20.95 -35.02
N LYS A 672 16.82 -19.65 -34.80
CA LYS A 672 15.78 -18.82 -35.40
C LYS A 672 15.95 -18.68 -36.91
N ASP A 673 17.18 -18.44 -37.35
CA ASP A 673 17.50 -18.32 -38.77
C ASP A 673 17.35 -19.67 -39.47
N TYR A 674 17.73 -20.77 -38.80
CA TYR A 674 17.46 -22.13 -39.30
C TYR A 674 15.96 -22.41 -39.45
N GLN A 675 15.14 -22.06 -38.46
CA GLN A 675 13.68 -22.21 -38.53
C GLN A 675 13.07 -21.41 -39.68
N LYS A 676 13.52 -20.16 -39.90
CA LYS A 676 13.08 -19.33 -41.03
C LYS A 676 13.50 -19.91 -42.39
N GLU A 677 14.69 -20.49 -42.48
CA GLU A 677 15.18 -21.11 -43.73
C GLU A 677 14.49 -22.45 -44.03
N HIS A 678 14.02 -23.17 -43.02
CA HIS A 678 13.44 -24.51 -43.13
C HIS A 678 11.90 -24.57 -42.99
N GLU A 679 11.20 -23.43 -43.01
CA GLU A 679 9.71 -23.32 -43.01
C GLU A 679 9.02 -24.08 -44.17
N SER A 680 9.77 -24.65 -45.12
CA SER A 680 9.26 -25.33 -46.32
C SER A 680 9.57 -26.83 -46.43
N THR A 681 10.21 -27.45 -45.43
CA THR A 681 10.52 -28.90 -45.38
C THR A 681 9.98 -29.54 -44.09
N GLU A 682 9.38 -30.74 -44.18
CA GLU A 682 8.76 -31.46 -43.04
C GLU A 682 9.74 -31.91 -41.93
N ASP A 683 11.05 -31.70 -42.10
CA ASP A 683 12.06 -31.98 -41.07
C ASP A 683 12.31 -30.74 -40.20
N GLY A 684 11.42 -30.49 -39.25
CA GLY A 684 11.65 -29.55 -38.15
C GLY A 684 12.47 -30.19 -37.03
N ILE A 685 13.40 -29.45 -36.44
CA ILE A 685 14.20 -29.86 -35.27
C ILE A 685 13.26 -30.29 -34.12
N SER A 686 13.51 -31.44 -33.49
CA SER A 686 12.69 -31.92 -32.37
C SER A 686 12.87 -31.04 -31.13
N LYS A 687 11.78 -30.85 -30.37
CA LYS A 687 11.76 -30.04 -29.12
C LYS A 687 12.83 -30.47 -28.11
N GLU A 688 13.09 -31.77 -28.02
CA GLU A 688 14.14 -32.36 -27.16
C GLU A 688 15.56 -31.92 -27.55
N LYS A 689 15.82 -31.69 -28.85
CA LYS A 689 17.11 -31.23 -29.36
C LYS A 689 17.35 -29.73 -29.08
N ILE A 690 16.28 -28.92 -29.10
CA ILE A 690 16.32 -27.49 -28.73
C ILE A 690 16.63 -27.35 -27.24
N GLU A 691 15.97 -28.17 -26.40
CA GLU A 691 16.24 -28.21 -24.96
C GLU A 691 17.69 -28.64 -24.67
N GLN A 692 18.27 -29.57 -25.44
CA GLN A 692 19.67 -29.97 -25.32
C GLN A 692 20.65 -28.83 -25.64
N ILE A 693 20.48 -28.14 -26.77
CA ILE A 693 21.34 -27.01 -27.19
C ILE A 693 21.30 -25.86 -26.17
N LEU A 694 20.11 -25.57 -25.63
CA LEU A 694 19.94 -24.55 -24.59
C LEU A 694 20.60 -24.97 -23.27
N SER A 695 20.55 -26.25 -22.92
CA SER A 695 21.19 -26.77 -21.70
C SER A 695 22.72 -26.78 -21.77
N GLU A 696 23.30 -27.04 -22.96
CA GLU A 696 24.74 -27.00 -23.20
C GLU A 696 25.27 -25.56 -23.24
N ALA A 697 24.46 -24.59 -23.69
CA ALA A 697 24.80 -23.18 -23.67
C ALA A 697 24.77 -22.54 -22.27
N ASP A 698 24.02 -23.12 -21.32
CA ASP A 698 23.80 -22.57 -19.97
C ASP A 698 24.62 -23.29 -18.87
N SER A 699 25.42 -24.30 -19.21
CA SER A 699 26.21 -25.07 -18.23
C SER A 699 27.66 -24.55 -18.06
N PRO A 700 28.10 -24.16 -16.84
CA PRO A 700 29.53 -24.01 -16.54
C PRO A 700 30.21 -25.39 -16.43
N PRO A 701 31.52 -25.54 -16.73
CA PRO A 701 32.22 -26.81 -16.54
C PRO A 701 32.40 -27.10 -15.05
N SER A 702 31.68 -28.12 -14.59
CA SER A 702 31.88 -28.97 -13.41
C SER A 702 32.65 -28.42 -12.18
N GLU A 703 31.90 -28.09 -11.13
CA GLU A 703 32.19 -28.63 -9.79
C GLU A 703 30.93 -29.28 -9.22
N ALA A 704 31.12 -30.46 -8.64
CA ALA A 704 30.07 -31.33 -8.16
C ALA A 704 29.59 -30.88 -6.77
N GLU A 705 28.42 -30.24 -6.71
CA GLU A 705 27.58 -30.28 -5.52
C GLU A 705 26.31 -31.06 -5.80
N LYS A 706 26.09 -32.09 -4.97
CA LYS A 706 24.94 -32.97 -5.02
C LYS A 706 23.67 -32.18 -4.72
N ILE A 707 22.82 -32.03 -5.73
CA ILE A 707 21.42 -31.65 -5.55
C ILE A 707 20.56 -32.90 -5.75
N ASP A 708 19.61 -33.06 -4.82
CA ASP A 708 18.68 -34.17 -4.67
C ASP A 708 17.84 -34.43 -5.94
N PRO A 709 17.73 -35.67 -6.47
CA PRO A 709 17.04 -35.95 -7.74
C PRO A 709 15.51 -35.77 -7.72
N ASP A 710 14.89 -35.47 -6.57
CA ASP A 710 13.43 -35.51 -6.41
C ASP A 710 12.69 -34.17 -6.67
N ALA A 711 13.37 -33.14 -7.17
CA ALA A 711 12.76 -31.81 -7.39
C ALA A 711 12.38 -31.47 -8.86
N LYS A 712 12.25 -32.46 -9.75
CA LYS A 712 11.82 -32.25 -11.16
C LYS A 712 10.37 -32.71 -11.47
N GLY A 713 9.56 -32.94 -10.44
CA GLY A 713 8.23 -33.57 -10.58
C GLY A 713 7.00 -32.68 -10.50
N THR A 714 7.11 -31.36 -10.29
CA THR A 714 5.99 -30.56 -9.73
C THR A 714 5.64 -29.29 -10.50
N PHE A 715 5.87 -29.24 -11.80
CA PHE A 715 5.40 -28.11 -12.63
C PHE A 715 4.54 -28.53 -13.84
N VAL A 716 4.64 -29.80 -14.26
CA VAL A 716 3.84 -30.35 -15.38
C VAL A 716 2.50 -30.94 -14.92
N SER A 717 2.28 -31.10 -13.61
CA SER A 717 1.01 -31.59 -13.05
C SER A 717 0.01 -30.49 -12.66
N GLU A 718 0.43 -29.23 -12.54
CA GLU A 718 -0.47 -28.12 -12.15
C GLU A 718 -1.09 -27.40 -13.36
N MET A 719 -0.52 -27.54 -14.55
CA MET A 719 -1.07 -26.93 -15.77
C MET A 719 -2.11 -27.83 -16.50
N ALA A 720 -2.33 -29.05 -16.01
CA ALA A 720 -3.29 -30.01 -16.57
C ALA A 720 -4.61 -30.10 -15.78
N GLN A 721 -4.82 -29.27 -14.75
CA GLN A 721 -6.03 -29.28 -13.91
C GLN A 721 -6.91 -28.03 -13.99
N ASP A 722 -6.56 -27.04 -14.82
CA ASP A 722 -7.34 -25.79 -14.98
C ASP A 722 -8.21 -25.73 -16.27
N LEU A 723 -8.48 -26.89 -16.86
CA LEU A 723 -9.42 -27.05 -17.98
C LEU A 723 -10.49 -28.11 -17.65
N ASP A 724 -11.25 -27.89 -16.58
CA ASP A 724 -12.64 -28.38 -16.47
C ASP A 724 -13.31 -27.87 -15.18
N SER A 725 -14.00 -26.72 -15.24
CA SER A 725 -15.17 -26.45 -14.37
C SER A 725 -15.83 -25.08 -14.65
N LYS A 726 -16.59 -25.00 -15.74
CA LYS A 726 -17.73 -24.05 -15.80
C LYS A 726 -19.02 -24.87 -15.88
N GLY A 727 -19.82 -24.83 -14.81
CA GLY A 727 -21.10 -25.52 -14.82
C GLY A 727 -21.99 -25.33 -13.60
N ASN A 728 -22.85 -24.31 -13.68
CA ASN A 728 -24.23 -24.27 -13.18
C ASN A 728 -24.52 -23.71 -11.76
N PRO A 729 -25.78 -23.27 -11.49
CA PRO A 729 -26.13 -21.87 -11.30
C PRO A 729 -27.01 -21.68 -10.04
N GLN A 730 -26.43 -21.21 -8.93
CA GLN A 730 -27.22 -21.04 -7.70
C GLN A 730 -26.78 -19.87 -6.82
N ALA A 731 -26.09 -18.89 -7.40
CA ALA A 731 -25.64 -17.66 -6.73
C ALA A 731 -26.51 -16.42 -7.04
N VAL A 732 -27.75 -16.61 -7.53
CA VAL A 732 -28.67 -15.51 -7.91
C VAL A 732 -29.87 -15.36 -6.94
N LEU A 733 -29.80 -15.91 -5.72
CA LEU A 733 -30.93 -15.86 -4.77
C LEU A 733 -30.57 -15.44 -3.33
N GLN A 734 -29.52 -14.63 -3.13
CA GLN A 734 -29.18 -14.09 -1.81
C GLN A 734 -28.77 -12.60 -1.80
N GLN A 735 -29.23 -11.81 -2.77
CA GLN A 735 -29.19 -10.34 -2.67
C GLN A 735 -30.60 -9.80 -2.40
N SER A 736 -31.11 -10.03 -1.19
CA SER A 736 -32.19 -9.21 -0.61
C SER A 736 -32.39 -9.54 0.86
N SER A 737 -31.63 -8.89 1.73
CA SER A 737 -32.05 -8.67 3.11
C SER A 737 -31.45 -7.36 3.63
N TYR A 738 -32.20 -6.28 3.47
CA TYR A 738 -31.98 -5.02 4.18
C TYR A 738 -32.20 -5.26 5.68
N ALA A 739 -31.11 -5.38 6.42
CA ALA A 739 -31.13 -5.35 7.89
C ALA A 739 -31.06 -3.89 8.35
N TYR A 740 -32.06 -3.49 9.12
CA TYR A 740 -32.14 -2.21 9.80
C TYR A 740 -31.18 -2.25 10.99
N ASP A 741 -30.01 -1.60 10.88
CA ASP A 741 -29.10 -1.44 12.03
C ASP A 741 -29.23 -0.03 12.61
N SER A 742 -29.54 -0.02 13.90
CA SER A 742 -29.85 1.15 14.72
C SER A 742 -28.69 1.37 15.69
N THR A 743 -27.67 2.11 15.27
CA THR A 743 -26.67 2.70 16.16
C THR A 743 -26.31 4.10 15.64
N TYR A 744 -26.97 5.12 16.20
CA TYR A 744 -26.61 6.52 16.01
C TYR A 744 -25.52 6.87 17.02
N ASP A 745 -24.27 6.49 16.77
CA ASP A 745 -23.07 7.12 17.35
C ASP A 745 -21.78 6.45 16.84
N ASP A 746 -21.17 7.01 15.79
CA ASP A 746 -19.74 6.89 15.38
C ASP A 746 -19.57 6.96 13.85
N GLU A 747 -19.84 8.13 13.25
CA GLU A 747 -19.52 8.36 11.83
C GLU A 747 -18.13 9.02 11.62
N ASP A 748 -17.60 9.77 12.61
CA ASP A 748 -16.26 10.40 12.55
C ASP A 748 -15.09 9.39 12.71
N ARG A 749 -15.37 8.13 13.09
CA ARG A 749 -14.36 7.07 13.23
C ARG A 749 -14.19 6.19 12.00
N ARG A 750 -14.95 6.47 10.92
CA ARG A 750 -14.94 5.61 9.73
C ARG A 750 -13.96 6.18 8.70
N GLY A 751 -13.00 5.37 8.25
CA GLY A 751 -11.97 5.76 7.29
C GLY A 751 -12.47 5.97 5.85
N PRO A 752 -11.53 6.17 4.89
CA PRO A 752 -11.82 6.34 3.46
C PRO A 752 -12.61 5.18 2.85
N LEU A 753 -13.38 5.43 1.81
CA LEU A 753 -14.19 4.42 1.11
C LEU A 753 -13.45 3.81 -0.09
N GLU A 754 -13.89 2.62 -0.50
CA GLU A 754 -13.41 1.89 -1.68
C GLU A 754 -14.56 1.66 -2.68
N ALA A 755 -14.25 1.71 -3.97
CA ALA A 755 -15.21 1.46 -5.04
C ALA A 755 -15.03 0.02 -5.56
N ASN A 756 -16.03 -0.82 -5.32
CA ASN A 756 -16.00 -2.24 -5.70
C ASN A 756 -16.77 -2.54 -7.00
N ASP A 757 -17.55 -1.57 -7.50
CA ASP A 757 -18.42 -1.72 -8.67
C ASP A 757 -17.98 -0.76 -9.80
N PRO A 758 -18.09 -1.14 -11.09
CA PRO A 758 -17.64 -0.34 -12.22
C PRO A 758 -18.35 1.01 -12.39
N ASP A 759 -19.61 1.12 -11.93
CA ASP A 759 -20.40 2.37 -11.98
C ASP A 759 -20.32 3.17 -10.66
N SER A 760 -19.30 2.91 -9.84
CA SER A 760 -19.07 3.63 -8.57
C SER A 760 -17.84 4.53 -8.64
N PHE A 761 -18.00 5.78 -8.21
CA PHE A 761 -16.97 6.82 -8.23
C PHE A 761 -16.74 7.36 -6.83
N LEU A 762 -15.48 7.60 -6.47
CA LEU A 762 -15.10 8.19 -5.19
C LEU A 762 -14.81 9.68 -5.37
N TYR A 763 -15.34 10.48 -4.46
CA TYR A 763 -15.11 11.93 -4.41
C TYR A 763 -14.64 12.37 -3.03
N ASP A 764 -13.76 13.35 -3.03
CA ASP A 764 -13.33 14.04 -1.82
C ASP A 764 -14.45 14.96 -1.31
N GLU A 765 -14.53 15.09 0.01
CA GLU A 765 -15.47 15.99 0.66
C GLU A 765 -14.72 17.05 1.44
N TRP A 766 -15.10 18.31 1.27
CA TRP A 766 -14.51 19.40 2.03
C TRP A 766 -15.07 19.44 3.45
N ASP A 767 -14.19 19.31 4.44
CA ASP A 767 -14.55 19.45 5.84
C ASP A 767 -14.06 20.82 6.35
N TYR A 768 -15.01 21.73 6.55
CA TYR A 768 -14.71 23.10 6.99
C TYR A 768 -14.08 23.16 8.38
N ARG A 769 -14.28 22.13 9.23
CA ARG A 769 -13.75 22.09 10.59
C ARG A 769 -12.24 21.87 10.56
N ILE A 770 -11.77 20.99 9.68
CA ILE A 770 -10.33 20.75 9.46
C ILE A 770 -9.71 21.71 8.44
N SER A 771 -10.55 22.46 7.70
CA SER A 771 -10.13 23.36 6.61
C SER A 771 -9.27 22.63 5.56
N ASP A 772 -9.67 21.41 5.24
CA ASP A 772 -9.01 20.49 4.30
C ASP A 772 -10.03 19.49 3.73
N TYR A 773 -9.64 18.75 2.69
CA TYR A 773 -10.48 17.67 2.17
C TYR A 773 -10.28 16.38 2.96
N ARG A 774 -11.39 15.63 3.10
CA ARG A 774 -11.37 14.20 3.43
C ARG A 774 -11.27 13.41 2.14
N ASN A 775 -10.20 12.63 2.00
CA ASN A 775 -9.86 11.88 0.79
C ASN A 775 -10.78 10.65 0.62
N ARG A 776 -11.30 10.42 -0.60
CA ARG A 776 -12.20 9.30 -0.96
C ARG A 776 -13.36 9.11 0.03
N TRP A 777 -13.95 10.23 0.46
CA TRP A 777 -14.91 10.23 1.55
C TRP A 777 -16.34 9.91 1.12
N CYS A 778 -16.70 10.25 -0.12
CA CYS A 778 -18.03 10.02 -0.68
C CYS A 778 -18.00 8.99 -1.81
N LEU A 779 -18.91 8.02 -1.78
CA LEU A 779 -19.15 7.06 -2.85
C LEU A 779 -20.40 7.45 -3.64
N LEU A 780 -20.20 7.76 -4.91
CA LEU A 780 -21.25 8.10 -5.87
C LEU A 780 -21.50 6.91 -6.80
N ARG A 781 -22.77 6.53 -7.00
CA ARG A 781 -23.19 5.46 -7.90
C ARG A 781 -23.93 6.03 -9.10
N GLU A 782 -23.35 5.88 -10.27
CA GLU A 782 -23.98 6.26 -11.52
C GLU A 782 -24.99 5.19 -11.95
N LYS A 783 -26.21 5.59 -12.30
CA LYS A 783 -27.29 4.69 -12.72
C LYS A 783 -28.04 5.29 -13.89
N GLU A 784 -28.34 4.48 -14.91
CA GLU A 784 -29.31 4.91 -15.91
C GLU A 784 -30.73 5.00 -15.31
N MET A 785 -31.44 6.08 -15.64
CA MET A 785 -32.85 6.24 -15.25
C MET A 785 -33.71 5.17 -15.93
N ALA A 786 -34.67 4.60 -15.20
CA ALA A 786 -35.61 3.63 -15.76
C ALA A 786 -36.51 4.26 -16.84
N GLU A 787 -36.95 3.47 -17.83
CA GLU A 787 -37.86 3.93 -18.87
C GLU A 787 -39.34 3.85 -18.41
N GLY A 788 -40.07 4.96 -18.56
CA GLY A 788 -41.51 5.07 -18.33
C GLY A 788 -42.33 5.23 -19.61
N ASP A 789 -43.43 5.95 -19.53
CA ASP A 789 -44.33 6.17 -20.67
C ASP A 789 -43.87 7.35 -21.55
N SER A 790 -43.80 7.14 -22.87
CA SER A 790 -43.45 8.21 -23.83
C SER A 790 -44.61 9.21 -23.99
N ALA A 791 -45.84 8.82 -23.67
CA ALA A 791 -46.99 9.71 -23.76
C ALA A 791 -46.88 10.93 -22.84
N TYR A 792 -46.15 10.84 -21.73
CA TYR A 792 -45.96 11.95 -20.79
C TYR A 792 -45.30 13.17 -21.45
N PHE A 793 -44.22 12.95 -22.21
CA PHE A 793 -43.47 14.02 -22.88
C PHE A 793 -44.36 14.79 -23.87
N THR A 794 -45.08 14.07 -24.73
CA THR A 794 -45.98 14.65 -25.74
C THR A 794 -47.17 15.34 -25.09
N THR A 795 -47.80 14.71 -24.09
CA THR A 795 -48.95 15.28 -23.36
C THR A 795 -48.58 16.59 -22.65
N THR A 796 -47.36 16.67 -22.11
CA THR A 796 -46.85 17.87 -21.45
C THR A 796 -46.66 19.02 -22.46
N LEU A 797 -46.06 18.74 -23.61
CA LEU A 797 -45.92 19.74 -24.68
C LEU A 797 -47.27 20.24 -25.19
N ASP A 798 -48.25 19.35 -25.34
CA ASP A 798 -49.61 19.71 -25.76
C ASP A 798 -50.30 20.60 -24.70
N GLY A 799 -50.17 20.23 -23.41
CA GLY A 799 -50.70 20.99 -22.27
C GLY A 799 -50.13 22.40 -22.17
N TYR A 800 -48.86 22.59 -22.56
CA TYR A 800 -48.18 23.89 -22.60
C TYR A 800 -48.00 24.44 -24.03
N SER A 801 -48.78 23.98 -25.02
CA SER A 801 -48.58 24.30 -26.44
C SER A 801 -48.43 25.80 -26.75
N SER A 802 -49.20 26.65 -26.07
CA SER A 802 -49.09 28.11 -26.20
C SER A 802 -47.75 28.67 -25.69
N LEU A 803 -47.27 28.18 -24.54
CA LEU A 803 -46.00 28.56 -23.93
C LEU A 803 -44.81 27.96 -24.69
N ALA A 804 -44.89 26.68 -25.08
CA ALA A 804 -43.88 26.01 -25.91
C ALA A 804 -43.69 26.75 -27.24
N GLY A 805 -44.79 27.18 -27.89
CA GLY A 805 -44.73 27.99 -29.10
C GLY A 805 -44.09 29.38 -28.91
N GLN A 806 -44.30 30.01 -27.75
CA GLN A 806 -43.63 31.27 -27.40
C GLN A 806 -42.13 31.08 -27.15
N ILE A 807 -41.76 30.06 -26.37
CA ILE A 807 -40.37 29.71 -26.07
C ILE A 807 -39.63 29.40 -27.36
N ARG A 808 -40.19 28.54 -28.22
CA ARG A 808 -39.60 28.20 -29.51
C ARG A 808 -39.31 29.44 -30.36
N ARG A 809 -40.29 30.34 -30.53
CA ARG A 809 -40.10 31.60 -31.28
C ARG A 809 -39.01 32.48 -30.68
N GLN A 810 -38.93 32.55 -29.35
CA GLN A 810 -37.90 33.34 -28.66
C GLN A 810 -36.50 32.75 -28.86
N PHE A 811 -36.38 31.43 -28.85
CA PHE A 811 -35.13 30.70 -29.02
C PHE A 811 -34.68 30.68 -30.50
N GLU A 812 -35.62 30.60 -31.46
CA GLU A 812 -35.34 30.77 -32.90
C GLU A 812 -34.70 32.15 -33.20
N LEU A 813 -35.08 33.21 -32.48
CA LEU A 813 -34.48 34.54 -32.62
C LEU A 813 -33.05 34.63 -32.06
N MET A 814 -32.63 33.67 -31.22
CA MET A 814 -31.28 33.58 -30.66
C MET A 814 -30.34 32.70 -31.48
N SER A 815 -30.88 31.88 -32.38
CA SER A 815 -30.07 31.06 -33.27
C SER A 815 -29.19 31.97 -34.12
N PRO A 816 -27.88 31.70 -34.25
CA PRO A 816 -26.96 32.58 -34.97
C PRO A 816 -27.45 32.87 -36.39
N GLN A 817 -27.48 34.16 -36.75
CA GLN A 817 -27.80 34.60 -38.11
C GLN A 817 -26.63 34.31 -39.07
N GLY A 818 -26.39 33.04 -39.40
CA GLY A 818 -25.45 32.65 -40.46
C GLY A 818 -24.10 33.39 -40.46
N LEU A 819 -23.58 33.68 -41.65
CA LEU A 819 -22.30 34.37 -41.84
C LEU A 819 -22.44 35.88 -41.53
N GLN A 820 -21.83 36.36 -40.45
CA GLN A 820 -21.78 37.79 -40.15
C GLN A 820 -20.67 38.45 -40.96
N LYS A 821 -21.03 39.51 -41.69
CA LYS A 821 -20.13 40.29 -42.53
C LYS A 821 -19.37 41.33 -41.70
N MET A 822 -18.09 41.11 -41.43
CA MET A 822 -17.22 42.09 -40.76
C MET A 822 -16.52 42.97 -41.80
N LYS A 823 -16.82 44.26 -41.76
CA LYS A 823 -16.34 45.30 -42.69
C LYS A 823 -14.98 45.86 -42.28
N ARG A 824 -14.29 46.57 -43.19
CA ARG A 824 -13.00 47.24 -42.98
C ARG A 824 -11.92 46.38 -42.32
N GLN A 825 -11.64 45.22 -42.90
CA GLN A 825 -10.57 44.30 -42.50
C GLN A 825 -9.35 44.43 -43.41
N GLN A 826 -8.15 44.15 -42.90
CA GLN A 826 -6.91 44.16 -43.71
C GLN A 826 -6.84 42.99 -44.69
N ASP A 827 -7.56 41.91 -44.42
CA ASP A 827 -7.67 40.71 -45.26
C ASP A 827 -9.08 40.10 -45.11
N GLY A 828 -9.59 39.44 -46.15
CA GLY A 828 -10.95 38.90 -46.17
C GLY A 828 -11.41 38.35 -47.53
N ASP A 829 -12.58 37.73 -47.51
CA ASP A 829 -13.11 36.95 -48.64
C ASP A 829 -13.54 37.82 -49.84
N GLU A 830 -13.96 39.06 -49.59
CA GLU A 830 -14.44 40.02 -50.61
C GLU A 830 -13.91 41.42 -50.33
N LEU A 831 -13.85 42.29 -51.35
CA LEU A 831 -13.50 43.71 -51.18
C LEU A 831 -14.73 44.54 -50.81
N GLU A 832 -14.61 45.40 -49.80
CA GLU A 832 -15.65 46.36 -49.44
C GLU A 832 -15.55 47.60 -50.33
N LEU A 833 -16.52 47.76 -51.22
CA LEU A 833 -16.50 48.79 -52.26
C LEU A 833 -16.33 50.22 -51.69
N GLU A 834 -16.99 50.54 -50.58
CA GLU A 834 -16.92 51.84 -49.92
C GLU A 834 -15.53 52.12 -49.35
N ALA A 835 -14.91 51.13 -48.69
CA ALA A 835 -13.55 51.26 -48.15
C ALA A 835 -12.49 51.35 -49.26
N VAL A 836 -12.68 50.62 -50.37
CA VAL A 836 -11.81 50.73 -51.57
C VAL A 836 -11.94 52.11 -52.21
N ILE A 837 -13.16 52.64 -52.32
CA ILE A 837 -13.38 53.99 -52.86
C ILE A 837 -12.68 55.03 -51.97
N GLU A 838 -12.84 54.94 -50.65
CA GLU A 838 -12.19 55.83 -49.68
C GLU A 838 -10.65 55.74 -49.78
N ALA A 839 -10.09 54.53 -49.80
CA ALA A 839 -8.65 54.32 -50.00
C ALA A 839 -8.14 54.88 -51.34
N MET A 840 -8.93 54.78 -52.41
CA MET A 840 -8.56 55.35 -53.71
C MET A 840 -8.66 56.87 -53.75
N VAL A 841 -9.60 57.46 -53.00
CA VAL A 841 -9.71 58.90 -52.81
C VAL A 841 -8.53 59.42 -51.98
N ASP A 842 -8.18 58.75 -50.88
CA ASP A 842 -7.03 59.10 -50.05
C ASP A 842 -5.72 59.04 -50.84
N LYS A 843 -5.51 57.96 -51.60
CA LYS A 843 -4.34 57.80 -52.47
C LYS A 843 -4.25 58.88 -53.54
N LYS A 844 -5.39 59.30 -54.13
CA LYS A 844 -5.42 60.38 -55.13
C LYS A 844 -5.27 61.77 -54.52
N SER A 845 -5.61 61.94 -53.26
CA SER A 845 -5.46 63.21 -52.52
C SER A 845 -4.07 63.36 -51.86
N GLY A 846 -3.19 62.35 -51.98
CA GLY A 846 -1.85 62.36 -51.40
C GLY A 846 -1.79 61.97 -49.92
N SER A 847 -2.89 61.47 -49.36
CA SER A 847 -2.98 60.93 -47.99
C SER A 847 -2.66 59.44 -47.99
N THR A 848 -2.15 58.91 -46.87
CA THR A 848 -1.87 57.47 -46.72
C THR A 848 -3.20 56.72 -46.60
N PRO A 849 -3.55 55.85 -47.56
CA PRO A 849 -4.83 55.14 -47.53
C PRO A 849 -4.83 54.02 -46.49
N SER A 850 -6.01 53.71 -45.94
CA SER A 850 -6.17 52.57 -45.03
C SER A 850 -6.07 51.24 -45.79
N GLU A 851 -5.32 50.29 -45.25
CA GLU A 851 -5.20 48.92 -45.80
C GLU A 851 -6.43 48.06 -45.49
N LYS A 852 -7.37 48.56 -44.68
CA LYS A 852 -8.56 47.87 -44.22
C LYS A 852 -9.70 47.90 -45.25
N VAL A 853 -9.49 47.31 -46.42
CA VAL A 853 -10.43 47.37 -47.56
C VAL A 853 -11.25 46.10 -47.78
N TYR A 854 -11.06 45.07 -46.96
CA TYR A 854 -11.71 43.77 -47.12
C TYR A 854 -12.92 43.58 -46.20
N LEU A 855 -13.82 42.72 -46.65
CA LEU A 855 -14.94 42.15 -45.92
C LEU A 855 -14.63 40.68 -45.61
N ARG A 856 -14.79 40.26 -44.36
CA ARG A 856 -14.67 38.86 -43.95
C ARG A 856 -16.00 38.30 -43.48
N ARG A 857 -16.37 37.11 -43.94
CA ARG A 857 -17.59 36.40 -43.50
C ARG A 857 -17.22 35.49 -42.34
N ASN A 858 -17.44 35.94 -41.12
CA ASN A 858 -17.15 35.12 -39.94
C ASN A 858 -18.37 34.28 -39.58
N LYS A 859 -18.19 32.96 -39.49
CA LYS A 859 -19.25 32.06 -39.03
C LYS A 859 -19.30 32.18 -37.51
N VAL A 860 -20.25 32.95 -36.98
CA VAL A 860 -20.48 33.01 -35.53
C VAL A 860 -21.21 31.72 -35.15
N GLN A 861 -20.47 30.67 -34.82
CA GLN A 861 -21.06 29.45 -34.28
C GLN A 861 -21.31 29.65 -32.79
N ARG A 862 -22.55 29.40 -32.39
CA ARG A 862 -22.89 29.25 -30.98
C ARG A 862 -22.32 27.93 -30.51
N ASP A 863 -21.51 27.99 -29.46
CA ASP A 863 -20.74 26.87 -28.93
C ASP A 863 -20.87 26.86 -27.41
N VAL A 864 -22.00 26.31 -26.96
CA VAL A 864 -22.42 26.28 -25.56
C VAL A 864 -22.75 24.84 -25.18
N ALA A 865 -22.18 24.40 -24.05
CA ALA A 865 -22.54 23.14 -23.41
C ALA A 865 -23.17 23.41 -22.03
N VAL A 866 -24.26 22.72 -21.70
CA VAL A 866 -24.94 22.90 -20.42
C VAL A 866 -25.33 21.57 -19.78
N VAL A 867 -25.10 21.42 -18.48
CA VAL A 867 -25.66 20.32 -17.69
C VAL A 867 -26.72 20.84 -16.74
N PHE A 868 -27.88 20.20 -16.75
CA PHE A 868 -28.93 20.39 -15.77
C PHE A 868 -28.85 19.28 -14.74
N LEU A 869 -28.61 19.66 -13.48
CA LEU A 869 -28.54 18.76 -12.34
C LEU A 869 -29.79 18.97 -11.48
N LEU A 870 -30.63 17.93 -11.42
CA LEU A 870 -31.93 17.95 -10.76
C LEU A 870 -31.85 17.30 -9.39
N ASP A 871 -32.32 18.00 -8.38
CA ASP A 871 -32.50 17.43 -7.06
C ASP A 871 -33.67 16.44 -7.08
N MET A 872 -33.41 15.18 -6.74
CA MET A 872 -34.43 14.15 -6.63
C MET A 872 -34.65 13.74 -5.17
N SER A 873 -34.31 14.59 -4.20
CA SER A 873 -34.49 14.31 -2.77
C SER A 873 -35.97 14.32 -2.33
N ALA A 874 -36.23 13.83 -1.12
CA ALA A 874 -37.57 13.69 -0.55
C ALA A 874 -38.34 15.02 -0.41
N SER A 875 -37.66 16.15 -0.25
CA SER A 875 -38.29 17.47 -0.13
C SER A 875 -39.03 17.86 -1.41
N THR A 876 -38.57 17.37 -2.58
CA THR A 876 -39.23 17.60 -3.88
C THR A 876 -40.61 16.91 -4.00
N ALA A 877 -40.98 16.08 -3.02
CA ALA A 877 -42.30 15.47 -2.90
C ALA A 877 -43.40 16.41 -2.36
N GLU A 878 -43.05 17.62 -1.90
CA GLU A 878 -43.98 18.59 -1.32
C GLU A 878 -45.10 18.96 -2.32
N ALA A 879 -46.33 19.03 -1.81
CA ALA A 879 -47.54 19.34 -2.57
C ALA A 879 -47.74 20.86 -2.74
N ILE A 880 -48.09 21.29 -3.95
CA ILE A 880 -48.37 22.69 -4.27
C ILE A 880 -49.86 22.94 -3.99
N ASP A 881 -50.13 23.82 -3.04
CA ASP A 881 -51.44 23.96 -2.42
C ASP A 881 -52.40 24.82 -3.25
N GLU A 882 -53.50 24.24 -3.74
CA GLU A 882 -54.77 24.95 -4.05
C GLU A 882 -55.95 23.97 -4.24
N THR A 883 -56.55 23.43 -3.16
CA THR A 883 -58.03 23.38 -2.98
C THR A 883 -58.45 22.99 -1.56
N ARG A 884 -58.53 24.00 -0.70
CA ARG A 884 -59.37 23.97 0.50
C ARG A 884 -60.84 24.13 0.07
N ARG A 885 -61.48 23.05 -0.39
CA ARG A 885 -62.96 22.79 -0.48
C ARG A 885 -63.26 21.68 -1.51
N LEU A 886 -63.34 20.43 -1.05
CA LEU A 886 -64.16 19.34 -1.63
C LEU A 886 -64.28 18.23 -0.55
N ALA A 887 -64.68 18.63 0.67
CA ALA A 887 -64.79 17.72 1.80
C ALA A 887 -66.12 16.94 1.86
N ASP A 888 -66.98 17.03 0.84
CA ASP A 888 -68.34 16.44 0.88
C ASP A 888 -68.59 15.32 -0.17
N GLU A 889 -67.56 14.76 -0.81
CA GLU A 889 -67.71 13.65 -1.79
C GLU A 889 -66.90 12.38 -1.46
N TRP A 890 -66.50 12.18 -0.20
CA TRP A 890 -65.63 11.04 0.20
C TRP A 890 -66.29 9.96 1.05
N ASP A 891 -67.60 10.02 1.33
CA ASP A 891 -68.28 8.92 2.01
C ASP A 891 -68.65 7.80 1.03
N ALA A 892 -68.31 6.57 1.41
CA ALA A 892 -68.68 5.37 0.66
C ALA A 892 -70.19 5.11 0.81
N PRO A 893 -70.93 4.82 -0.28
CA PRO A 893 -72.34 4.46 -0.17
C PRO A 893 -72.52 3.16 0.62
N ASP A 894 -73.49 3.12 1.53
CA ASP A 894 -73.78 1.94 2.38
C ASP A 894 -74.39 0.75 1.60
N ASP A 895 -74.85 0.96 0.35
CA ASP A 895 -75.44 -0.11 -0.48
C ASP A 895 -74.35 -0.97 -1.18
N PRO A 896 -74.36 -2.32 -1.02
CA PRO A 896 -73.31 -3.19 -1.56
C PRO A 896 -73.16 -3.17 -3.09
N LEU A 897 -74.22 -2.88 -3.85
CA LEU A 897 -74.16 -2.83 -5.31
C LEU A 897 -73.55 -1.51 -5.81
N GLU A 898 -73.90 -0.37 -5.20
CA GLU A 898 -73.25 0.91 -5.50
C GLU A 898 -71.80 0.97 -4.99
N TYR A 899 -71.51 0.37 -3.83
CA TYR A 899 -70.15 0.24 -3.30
C TYR A 899 -69.24 -0.54 -4.27
N MET A 900 -69.75 -1.60 -4.89
CA MET A 900 -69.03 -2.38 -5.90
C MET A 900 -68.80 -1.59 -7.21
N PHE A 901 -69.71 -0.69 -7.57
CA PHE A 901 -69.54 0.19 -8.73
C PHE A 901 -68.53 1.31 -8.42
N TRP A 902 -68.59 1.90 -7.22
CA TRP A 902 -67.62 2.87 -6.68
C TRP A 902 -66.20 2.30 -6.60
N LEU A 903 -66.04 1.05 -6.15
CA LEU A 903 -64.77 0.32 -6.15
C LEU A 903 -64.24 0.00 -7.55
N ARG A 904 -65.14 -0.25 -8.51
CA ARG A 904 -64.76 -0.63 -9.88
C ARG A 904 -64.33 0.60 -10.70
N SER A 905 -64.99 1.75 -10.52
CA SER A 905 -64.57 3.03 -11.12
C SER A 905 -63.20 3.50 -10.60
N ARG A 906 -62.84 3.15 -9.35
CA ARG A 906 -61.53 3.51 -8.73
C ARG A 906 -60.33 2.66 -9.15
N ARG A 907 -60.52 1.47 -9.73
CA ARG A 907 -59.39 0.62 -10.18
C ARG A 907 -59.01 0.81 -11.65
N GLY A 908 -59.85 1.48 -12.45
CA GLY A 908 -59.66 1.66 -13.89
C GLY A 908 -58.95 2.96 -14.29
N GLU A 909 -58.95 3.97 -13.43
CA GLU A 909 -58.27 5.25 -13.67
C GLU A 909 -57.05 5.35 -12.74
N GLY A 910 -55.85 5.40 -13.33
CA GLY A 910 -54.65 5.76 -12.61
C GLY A 910 -54.89 7.09 -11.86
N MET A 911 -54.62 7.08 -10.56
CA MET A 911 -54.85 8.18 -9.64
C MET A 911 -54.13 9.46 -10.14
N ARG A 912 -54.77 10.26 -11.00
CA ARG A 912 -54.35 11.65 -11.23
C ARG A 912 -54.64 12.39 -9.93
N ARG A 913 -53.59 12.56 -9.12
CA ARG A 913 -53.63 13.37 -7.90
C ARG A 913 -54.12 14.76 -8.29
N SER A 914 -55.06 15.35 -7.53
CA SER A 914 -55.61 16.67 -7.86
C SER A 914 -54.67 17.84 -7.54
N TYR A 915 -53.46 17.54 -7.05
CA TYR A 915 -52.42 18.51 -6.71
C TYR A 915 -51.10 18.11 -7.41
N LYS A 916 -50.31 19.10 -7.80
CA LYS A 916 -48.96 18.89 -8.36
C LYS A 916 -47.91 18.93 -7.25
N ARG A 917 -46.81 18.19 -7.41
CA ARG A 917 -45.63 18.31 -6.55
C ARG A 917 -44.55 19.15 -7.21
N ILE A 918 -43.55 19.58 -6.43
CA ILE A 918 -42.39 20.34 -6.94
C ILE A 918 -41.69 19.57 -8.08
N VAL A 919 -41.36 18.29 -7.86
CA VAL A 919 -40.76 17.42 -8.89
C VAL A 919 -41.59 17.32 -10.17
N ASP A 920 -42.92 17.38 -10.07
CA ASP A 920 -43.80 17.27 -11.24
C ASP A 920 -43.69 18.54 -12.10
N LEU A 921 -43.50 19.72 -11.49
CA LEU A 921 -43.22 20.97 -12.20
C LEU A 921 -41.79 21.04 -12.74
N GLU A 922 -40.81 20.47 -12.04
CA GLU A 922 -39.43 20.37 -12.54
C GLU A 922 -39.39 19.55 -13.84
N LYS A 923 -40.04 18.38 -13.86
CA LYS A 923 -40.21 17.56 -15.08
C LYS A 923 -40.83 18.34 -16.22
N GLU A 924 -41.95 19.01 -15.97
CA GLU A 924 -42.64 19.82 -16.99
C GLU A 924 -41.73 20.93 -17.54
N SER A 925 -40.94 21.56 -16.66
CA SER A 925 -39.99 22.62 -17.02
C SER A 925 -38.84 22.10 -17.88
N ILE A 926 -38.31 20.92 -17.55
CA ILE A 926 -37.27 20.26 -18.33
C ILE A 926 -37.78 19.89 -19.72
N VAL A 927 -39.02 19.40 -19.86
CA VAL A 927 -39.61 19.10 -21.17
C VAL A 927 -39.67 20.34 -22.06
N LEU A 928 -40.09 21.49 -21.50
CA LEU A 928 -40.12 22.75 -22.24
C LEU A 928 -38.72 23.26 -22.59
N LEU A 929 -37.76 23.08 -21.68
CA LEU A 929 -36.37 23.47 -21.88
C LEU A 929 -35.68 22.61 -22.95
N ILE A 930 -35.88 21.28 -22.94
CA ILE A 930 -35.41 20.37 -23.99
C ILE A 930 -35.93 20.84 -25.34
N HIS A 931 -37.24 21.13 -25.43
CA HIS A 931 -37.82 21.63 -26.68
C HIS A 931 -37.14 22.93 -27.17
N ALA A 932 -36.73 23.80 -26.24
CA ALA A 932 -36.02 25.03 -26.53
C ALA A 932 -34.56 24.79 -26.98
N LEU A 933 -33.84 23.89 -26.29
CA LEU A 933 -32.45 23.54 -26.58
C LEU A 933 -32.30 22.83 -27.93
N GLU A 934 -33.21 21.89 -28.24
CA GLU A 934 -33.29 21.22 -29.55
C GLU A 934 -33.55 22.20 -30.70
N THR A 935 -34.19 23.35 -30.41
CA THR A 935 -34.44 24.39 -31.42
C THR A 935 -33.17 25.21 -31.73
N ILE A 936 -32.28 25.42 -30.75
CA ILE A 936 -31.04 26.20 -30.93
C ILE A 936 -29.85 25.32 -31.34
N GLY A 937 -29.84 24.06 -30.92
CA GLY A 937 -28.75 23.11 -31.19
C GLY A 937 -27.59 23.18 -30.19
N ASP A 938 -27.83 23.66 -28.97
CA ASP A 938 -26.82 23.65 -27.90
C ASP A 938 -26.61 22.21 -27.38
N THR A 939 -25.38 21.88 -26.99
CA THR A 939 -25.06 20.58 -26.38
C THR A 939 -25.53 20.58 -24.93
N TYR A 940 -26.26 19.55 -24.49
CA TYR A 940 -26.78 19.50 -23.13
C TYR A 940 -26.84 18.10 -22.51
N GLY A 941 -26.66 18.01 -21.20
CA GLY A 941 -26.91 16.81 -20.39
C GLY A 941 -27.97 17.06 -19.31
N ILE A 942 -28.68 16.00 -18.91
CA ILE A 942 -29.71 16.06 -17.86
C ILE A 942 -29.46 14.90 -16.91
N TYR A 943 -29.21 15.24 -15.65
CA TYR A 943 -28.92 14.30 -14.59
C TYR A 943 -29.76 14.59 -13.35
N GLY A 944 -30.04 13.56 -12.57
CA GLY A 944 -30.67 13.69 -11.25
C GLY A 944 -29.73 13.20 -10.16
N PHE A 945 -29.90 13.67 -8.93
CA PHE A 945 -29.11 13.15 -7.80
C PHE A 945 -29.97 12.98 -6.54
N SER A 946 -29.57 12.04 -5.68
CA SER A 946 -30.15 11.81 -4.36
C SER A 946 -29.08 11.20 -3.45
N GLY A 947 -29.00 11.63 -2.20
CA GLY A 947 -28.02 11.15 -1.21
C GLY A 947 -28.65 10.31 -0.10
N TYR A 948 -27.88 9.38 0.45
CA TYR A 948 -28.16 8.70 1.72
C TYR A 948 -26.85 8.31 2.41
N GLY A 949 -26.30 9.28 3.14
CA GLY A 949 -24.99 9.15 3.76
C GLY A 949 -23.84 9.17 2.75
N ARG A 950 -22.62 9.15 3.28
CA ARG A 950 -21.40 9.24 2.47
C ARG A 950 -21.17 8.02 1.57
N GLU A 951 -21.77 6.89 1.91
CA GLU A 951 -21.60 5.61 1.22
C GLU A 951 -22.57 5.43 0.05
N ASN A 952 -23.62 6.26 -0.07
CA ASN A 952 -24.62 6.10 -1.13
C ASN A 952 -25.09 7.47 -1.65
N VAL A 953 -24.36 8.03 -2.61
CA VAL A 953 -24.85 9.16 -3.43
C VAL A 953 -25.28 8.61 -4.79
N ASP A 954 -26.59 8.54 -5.05
CA ASP A 954 -27.11 8.08 -6.33
C ASP A 954 -27.11 9.23 -7.35
N PHE A 955 -26.52 8.97 -8.52
CA PHE A 955 -26.47 9.88 -9.67
C PHE A 955 -27.18 9.24 -10.86
N PHE A 956 -28.30 9.82 -11.28
CA PHE A 956 -29.16 9.27 -12.31
C PHE A 956 -28.93 9.94 -13.66
N VAL A 957 -28.55 9.14 -14.66
CA VAL A 957 -28.42 9.57 -16.05
C VAL A 957 -29.79 9.51 -16.73
N ILE A 958 -30.38 10.70 -16.95
CA ILE A 958 -31.64 10.85 -17.71
C ILE A 958 -31.30 11.02 -19.19
N LYS A 959 -30.34 11.89 -19.48
CA LYS A 959 -29.75 12.08 -20.80
C LYS A 959 -28.28 12.45 -20.63
N ASP A 960 -27.38 11.67 -21.20
CA ASP A 960 -25.97 12.03 -21.17
C ASP A 960 -25.66 13.25 -22.08
N VAL A 961 -24.57 13.99 -21.81
CA VAL A 961 -24.19 15.18 -22.59
C VAL A 961 -24.01 14.87 -24.08
N GLN A 962 -23.42 13.71 -24.39
CA GLN A 962 -23.18 13.29 -25.79
C GLN A 962 -24.34 12.46 -26.37
N GLU A 963 -25.32 12.05 -25.56
CA GLU A 963 -26.47 11.27 -26.01
C GLU A 963 -27.43 12.16 -26.84
N ALA A 964 -27.89 11.68 -28.00
CA ALA A 964 -28.91 12.39 -28.76
C ALA A 964 -30.31 12.20 -28.13
N LEU A 965 -31.21 13.18 -28.28
CA LEU A 965 -32.59 13.04 -27.80
C LEU A 965 -33.31 11.90 -28.54
N SER A 966 -33.56 10.80 -27.83
CA SER A 966 -34.24 9.62 -28.34
C SER A 966 -35.58 9.37 -27.63
N GLU A 967 -36.40 8.45 -28.16
CA GLU A 967 -37.62 8.00 -27.47
C GLU A 967 -37.33 7.39 -26.10
N ARG A 968 -36.15 6.80 -25.89
CA ARG A 968 -35.73 6.25 -24.59
C ARG A 968 -35.54 7.37 -23.57
N VAL A 969 -34.86 8.45 -23.95
CA VAL A 969 -34.68 9.64 -23.11
C VAL A 969 -36.03 10.25 -22.71
N LYS A 970 -36.97 10.37 -23.66
CA LYS A 970 -38.33 10.87 -23.36
C LYS A 970 -39.05 10.02 -22.32
N ARG A 971 -38.88 8.69 -22.38
CA ARG A 971 -39.44 7.75 -21.39
C ARG A 971 -38.75 7.85 -20.04
N ARG A 972 -37.44 8.14 -19.99
CA ARG A 972 -36.69 8.30 -18.73
C ARG A 972 -37.22 9.49 -17.90
N ILE A 973 -37.65 10.58 -18.55
CA ILE A 973 -38.19 11.77 -17.89
C ILE A 973 -39.45 11.45 -17.05
N ASP A 974 -40.30 10.54 -17.51
CA ASP A 974 -41.50 10.11 -16.77
C ASP A 974 -41.16 9.48 -15.41
N LYS A 975 -40.04 8.74 -15.33
CA LYS A 975 -39.62 8.00 -14.12
C LYS A 975 -38.89 8.81 -13.07
N ILE A 976 -38.57 10.08 -13.34
CA ILE A 976 -38.02 10.99 -12.33
C ILE A 976 -38.99 10.99 -11.12
N SER A 977 -38.50 10.78 -9.90
CA SER A 977 -39.35 10.80 -8.71
C SER A 977 -38.55 11.18 -7.47
N PRO A 978 -39.20 11.71 -6.42
CA PRO A 978 -38.51 12.02 -5.17
C PRO A 978 -38.02 10.74 -4.49
N LEU A 979 -36.80 10.79 -3.97
CA LEU A 979 -36.06 9.70 -3.35
C LEU A 979 -35.65 10.08 -1.92
N GLN A 980 -34.36 10.07 -1.60
CA GLN A 980 -33.84 10.13 -0.22
C GLN A 980 -33.48 11.56 0.19
N ALA A 981 -32.22 11.87 0.42
CA ALA A 981 -31.73 13.15 0.94
C ALA A 981 -30.88 13.90 -0.09
N THR A 982 -30.24 15.00 0.31
CA THR A 982 -29.61 15.99 -0.57
C THR A 982 -28.12 16.16 -0.26
N ARG A 983 -27.25 15.40 -0.94
CA ARG A 983 -25.78 15.51 -0.87
C ARG A 983 -25.22 16.08 -2.17
N MET A 984 -25.14 17.40 -2.26
CA MET A 984 -24.88 18.10 -3.53
C MET A 984 -23.41 18.07 -3.96
N GLY A 985 -22.45 18.14 -3.03
CA GLY A 985 -21.02 18.29 -3.36
C GLY A 985 -20.48 17.24 -4.33
N PRO A 986 -20.58 15.93 -4.02
CA PRO A 986 -20.15 14.86 -4.92
C PRO A 986 -20.89 14.87 -6.28
N ALA A 987 -22.19 15.18 -6.27
CA ALA A 987 -22.99 15.25 -7.50
C ALA A 987 -22.55 16.42 -8.42
N ILE A 988 -22.22 17.58 -7.84
CA ILE A 988 -21.69 18.74 -8.57
C ILE A 988 -20.32 18.42 -9.16
N ARG A 989 -19.42 17.80 -8.38
CA ARG A 989 -18.09 17.38 -8.86
C ARG A 989 -18.20 16.40 -10.03
N HIS A 990 -19.09 15.41 -9.92
CA HIS A 990 -19.32 14.43 -10.97
C HIS A 990 -19.94 15.04 -12.24
N ALA A 991 -20.95 15.91 -12.09
CA ALA A 991 -21.53 16.63 -13.23
C ALA A 991 -20.50 17.57 -13.91
N THR A 992 -19.61 18.18 -13.11
CA THR A 992 -18.51 19.01 -13.61
C THR A 992 -17.52 18.17 -14.41
N SER A 993 -17.13 16.98 -13.94
CA SER A 993 -16.22 16.11 -14.70
C SER A 993 -16.82 15.65 -16.03
N LYS A 994 -18.14 15.40 -16.11
CA LYS A 994 -18.84 15.09 -17.37
C LYS A 994 -18.80 16.27 -18.35
N LEU A 995 -18.86 17.52 -17.86
CA LEU A 995 -18.72 18.73 -18.69
C LEU A 995 -17.26 19.07 -19.04
N ALA A 996 -16.31 18.74 -18.18
CA ALA A 996 -14.90 19.04 -18.39
C ALA A 996 -14.39 18.41 -19.71
N GLY A 997 -14.84 17.18 -20.02
CA GLY A 997 -14.48 16.45 -21.24
C GLY A 997 -15.12 16.94 -22.55
N ILE A 998 -16.00 17.97 -22.52
CA ILE A 998 -16.66 18.50 -23.72
C ILE A 998 -15.88 19.69 -24.27
N ASP A 999 -15.57 19.69 -25.57
CA ASP A 999 -14.98 20.84 -26.25
C ASP A 999 -16.09 21.86 -26.60
N ALA A 1000 -16.33 22.81 -25.69
CA ALA A 1000 -17.27 23.90 -25.89
C ALA A 1000 -16.72 25.19 -25.27
N ARG A 1001 -16.84 26.31 -26.00
CA ARG A 1001 -16.34 27.64 -25.58
C ARG A 1001 -16.94 28.13 -24.27
N THR A 1002 -18.23 27.84 -24.04
CA THR A 1002 -18.91 28.24 -22.80
C THR A 1002 -19.61 27.04 -22.19
N LYS A 1003 -19.34 26.77 -20.90
CA LYS A 1003 -19.90 25.63 -20.17
C LYS A 1003 -20.73 26.11 -18.98
N PHE A 1004 -21.94 25.60 -18.82
CA PHE A 1004 -22.83 25.94 -17.70
C PHE A 1004 -23.25 24.70 -16.93
N LEU A 1005 -23.29 24.80 -15.60
CA LEU A 1005 -23.90 23.80 -14.72
C LEU A 1005 -25.10 24.46 -14.01
N VAL A 1006 -26.31 24.03 -14.34
CA VAL A 1006 -27.54 24.57 -13.77
C VAL A 1006 -28.08 23.58 -12.74
N LEU A 1007 -27.97 23.94 -11.46
CA LEU A 1007 -28.50 23.17 -10.34
C LEU A 1007 -29.94 23.61 -10.07
N ILE A 1008 -30.89 22.69 -10.14
CA ILE A 1008 -32.29 22.89 -9.79
C ILE A 1008 -32.55 22.10 -8.52
N SER A 1009 -32.80 22.80 -7.41
CA SER A 1009 -33.02 22.18 -6.11
C SER A 1009 -34.00 23.01 -5.30
N ASP A 1010 -34.87 22.33 -4.57
CA ASP A 1010 -35.88 22.96 -3.71
C ASP A 1010 -35.29 23.60 -2.45
N GLY A 1011 -34.01 23.34 -2.11
CA GLY A 1011 -33.34 24.10 -1.07
C GLY A 1011 -32.10 23.45 -0.46
N ARG A 1012 -31.80 23.88 0.76
CA ARG A 1012 -30.54 23.67 1.50
C ARG A 1012 -30.01 22.22 1.48
N PRO A 1013 -28.70 22.00 1.25
CA PRO A 1013 -28.10 20.66 1.33
C PRO A 1013 -28.33 20.00 2.71
N GLN A 1014 -28.82 18.77 2.73
CA GLN A 1014 -29.12 18.02 3.94
C GLN A 1014 -29.06 16.51 3.67
N ASP A 1015 -28.22 15.78 4.40
CA ASP A 1015 -28.05 14.33 4.26
C ASP A 1015 -27.66 13.69 5.61
N ARG A 1016 -27.82 12.37 5.71
CA ARG A 1016 -27.36 11.56 6.84
C ARG A 1016 -25.84 11.71 7.00
N GLY A 1017 -25.38 11.96 8.23
CA GLY A 1017 -23.97 12.18 8.56
C GLY A 1017 -23.49 13.62 8.53
N TYR A 1018 -24.34 14.58 8.17
CA TYR A 1018 -24.09 15.99 8.44
C TYR A 1018 -24.48 16.43 9.87
N SER A 1019 -25.08 15.54 10.68
CA SER A 1019 -25.67 15.88 11.98
C SER A 1019 -24.89 15.31 13.18
N ARG A 1020 -24.28 16.20 13.96
CA ARG A 1020 -24.10 16.10 15.42
C ARG A 1020 -24.33 17.48 16.05
N GLU A 1021 -25.19 17.51 17.07
CA GLU A 1021 -25.60 18.61 17.95
C GLU A 1021 -25.59 20.05 17.38
N GLY A 1022 -26.70 20.48 16.76
CA GLY A 1022 -27.12 21.90 16.69
C GLY A 1022 -26.27 22.89 15.87
N VAL A 1023 -25.05 22.55 15.43
CA VAL A 1023 -24.13 23.35 14.57
C VAL A 1023 -24.01 22.71 13.16
N GLU A 1024 -25.05 21.99 12.77
CA GLU A 1024 -25.07 20.89 11.80
C GLU A 1024 -25.31 21.34 10.35
N LYS A 1025 -25.82 22.55 10.16
CA LYS A 1025 -26.32 23.01 8.87
C LYS A 1025 -25.32 23.81 8.03
N GLU A 1026 -24.13 24.05 8.57
CA GLU A 1026 -23.05 24.81 7.91
C GLU A 1026 -22.12 23.88 7.12
N TYR A 1027 -21.91 22.64 7.58
CA TYR A 1027 -21.00 21.69 6.93
C TYR A 1027 -21.33 21.48 5.45
N ALA A 1028 -22.57 21.08 5.17
CA ALA A 1028 -23.03 20.78 3.82
C ALA A 1028 -23.03 22.01 2.90
N ILE A 1029 -23.24 23.21 3.47
CA ILE A 1029 -23.12 24.49 2.75
C ILE A 1029 -21.67 24.72 2.34
N HIS A 1030 -20.72 24.51 3.25
CA HIS A 1030 -19.30 24.74 2.97
C HIS A 1030 -18.75 23.77 1.93
N ASP A 1031 -19.11 22.48 1.98
CA ASP A 1031 -18.70 21.52 0.94
C ASP A 1031 -19.31 21.87 -0.43
N THR A 1032 -20.62 22.15 -0.47
CA THR A 1032 -21.30 22.55 -1.72
C THR A 1032 -20.69 23.82 -2.31
N ARG A 1033 -20.37 24.82 -1.47
CA ARG A 1033 -19.67 26.04 -1.89
C ARG A 1033 -18.32 25.74 -2.54
N ILE A 1034 -17.55 24.83 -1.95
CA ILE A 1034 -16.24 24.45 -2.45
C ILE A 1034 -16.39 23.69 -3.77
N ALA A 1035 -17.33 22.74 -3.89
CA ALA A 1035 -17.64 22.05 -5.16
C ALA A 1035 -18.05 23.03 -6.29
N LEU A 1036 -18.85 24.05 -5.98
CA LEU A 1036 -19.22 25.08 -6.96
C LEU A 1036 -18.01 25.97 -7.35
N THR A 1037 -17.11 26.23 -6.41
CA THR A 1037 -15.87 26.99 -6.66
C THR A 1037 -14.90 26.20 -7.54
N GLU A 1038 -14.80 24.89 -7.31
CA GLU A 1038 -14.04 23.95 -8.15
C GLU A 1038 -14.58 23.95 -9.59
N ALA A 1039 -15.90 23.82 -9.76
CA ALA A 1039 -16.52 23.87 -11.09
C ALA A 1039 -16.15 25.15 -11.87
N ARG A 1040 -16.15 26.30 -11.18
CA ARG A 1040 -15.73 27.58 -11.75
C ARG A 1040 -14.25 27.60 -12.14
N ARG A 1041 -13.39 27.02 -11.30
CA ARG A 1041 -11.95 26.88 -11.58
C ARG A 1041 -11.71 26.03 -12.83
N ASP A 1042 -12.55 25.03 -13.07
CA ASP A 1042 -12.51 24.16 -14.25
C ASP A 1042 -13.19 24.75 -15.49
N GLY A 1043 -13.53 26.05 -15.46
CA GLY A 1043 -14.14 26.76 -16.59
C GLY A 1043 -15.63 26.47 -16.80
N VAL A 1044 -16.29 25.79 -15.85
CA VAL A 1044 -17.74 25.58 -15.84
C VAL A 1044 -18.41 26.66 -15.00
N THR A 1045 -19.38 27.38 -15.55
CA THR A 1045 -20.10 28.42 -14.81
C THR A 1045 -21.32 27.82 -14.11
N PRO A 1046 -21.30 27.66 -12.78
CA PRO A 1046 -22.46 27.15 -12.07
C PRO A 1046 -23.53 28.23 -11.88
N PHE A 1047 -24.79 27.80 -11.89
CA PHE A 1047 -25.96 28.62 -11.60
C PHE A 1047 -26.97 27.82 -10.78
N CYS A 1048 -27.45 28.37 -9.67
CA CYS A 1048 -28.40 27.69 -8.79
C CYS A 1048 -29.81 28.30 -8.90
N LEU A 1049 -30.82 27.46 -9.12
CA LEU A 1049 -32.22 27.85 -9.13
C LEU A 1049 -32.94 27.14 -7.97
N THR A 1050 -33.53 27.92 -7.07
CA THR A 1050 -34.28 27.38 -5.94
C THR A 1050 -35.69 27.94 -5.80
N VAL A 1051 -36.48 27.26 -4.98
CA VAL A 1051 -37.89 27.52 -4.72
C VAL A 1051 -38.12 27.92 -3.26
N ASP A 1052 -37.11 27.75 -2.40
CA ASP A 1052 -37.19 28.09 -0.98
C ASP A 1052 -37.25 29.61 -0.78
N LYS A 1053 -38.37 30.09 -0.22
CA LYS A 1053 -38.59 31.50 0.10
C LYS A 1053 -37.65 32.02 1.19
N GLU A 1054 -37.18 31.14 2.08
CA GLU A 1054 -36.17 31.43 3.10
C GLU A 1054 -34.73 31.21 2.58
N GLY A 1055 -34.60 30.88 1.28
CA GLY A 1055 -33.37 30.47 0.61
C GLY A 1055 -32.23 31.50 0.56
N HIS A 1056 -32.56 32.79 0.68
CA HIS A 1056 -31.60 33.87 0.41
C HIS A 1056 -30.37 33.86 1.34
N ASP A 1057 -30.55 33.52 2.61
CA ASP A 1057 -29.48 33.64 3.60
C ASP A 1057 -28.42 32.54 3.45
N TYR A 1058 -28.83 31.28 3.25
CA TYR A 1058 -27.88 30.19 3.04
C TYR A 1058 -27.36 30.14 1.60
N LEU A 1059 -28.14 30.52 0.58
CA LEU A 1059 -27.64 30.59 -0.79
C LEU A 1059 -26.57 31.65 -0.97
N ARG A 1060 -26.64 32.77 -0.25
CA ARG A 1060 -25.57 33.75 -0.23
C ARG A 1060 -24.26 33.14 0.31
N ALA A 1061 -24.34 32.33 1.37
CA ALA A 1061 -23.17 31.65 1.92
C ALA A 1061 -22.66 30.54 0.98
N MET A 1062 -23.56 29.79 0.34
CA MET A 1062 -23.26 28.67 -0.55
C MET A 1062 -22.70 29.11 -1.91
N CYS A 1063 -23.32 30.10 -2.54
CA CYS A 1063 -22.99 30.55 -3.90
C CYS A 1063 -22.02 31.73 -3.92
N GLN A 1064 -21.88 32.51 -2.85
CA GLN A 1064 -21.03 33.71 -2.78
C GLN A 1064 -21.19 34.63 -4.01
N ASP A 1065 -20.18 34.67 -4.90
CA ASP A 1065 -20.13 35.47 -6.12
C ASP A 1065 -20.74 34.77 -7.36
N MET A 1066 -21.36 33.61 -7.17
CA MET A 1066 -22.00 32.82 -8.25
C MET A 1066 -23.48 33.17 -8.38
N GLY A 1067 -24.00 33.08 -9.61
CA GLY A 1067 -25.38 33.43 -9.90
C GLY A 1067 -26.37 32.44 -9.28
N TYR A 1068 -27.37 32.96 -8.58
CA TYR A 1068 -28.53 32.19 -8.13
C TYR A 1068 -29.83 32.97 -8.32
N GLU A 1069 -30.95 32.26 -8.44
CA GLU A 1069 -32.29 32.85 -8.46
C GLU A 1069 -33.23 32.09 -7.53
N VAL A 1070 -34.00 32.83 -6.72
CA VAL A 1070 -35.04 32.30 -5.83
C VAL A 1070 -36.41 32.59 -6.45
N LEU A 1071 -37.16 31.54 -6.77
CA LEU A 1071 -38.50 31.66 -7.33
C LEU A 1071 -39.53 31.86 -6.22
N ALA A 1072 -40.27 32.98 -6.27
CA ALA A 1072 -41.32 33.28 -5.30
C ALA A 1072 -42.53 32.33 -5.39
N ASP A 1073 -42.73 31.69 -6.54
CA ASP A 1073 -43.82 30.74 -6.81
C ASP A 1073 -43.35 29.70 -7.84
N ILE A 1074 -43.35 28.43 -7.43
CA ILE A 1074 -42.91 27.27 -8.21
C ILE A 1074 -43.70 27.12 -9.52
N ASN A 1075 -44.95 27.55 -9.58
CA ASN A 1075 -45.78 27.47 -10.79
C ASN A 1075 -45.18 28.25 -11.96
N ASN A 1076 -44.27 29.19 -11.68
CA ASN A 1076 -43.56 29.95 -12.71
C ASN A 1076 -42.31 29.23 -13.25
N LEU A 1077 -41.85 28.13 -12.64
CA LEU A 1077 -40.65 27.40 -13.05
C LEU A 1077 -40.66 27.02 -14.55
N PRO A 1078 -41.77 26.47 -15.13
CA PRO A 1078 -41.80 26.10 -16.54
C PRO A 1078 -41.61 27.28 -17.50
N ARG A 1079 -41.95 28.49 -17.07
CA ARG A 1079 -41.78 29.73 -17.84
C ARG A 1079 -40.44 30.40 -17.58
N ARG A 1080 -39.96 30.36 -16.33
CA ARG A 1080 -38.75 31.06 -15.89
C ARG A 1080 -37.49 30.34 -16.34
N LEU A 1081 -37.41 29.01 -16.22
CA LEU A 1081 -36.19 28.25 -16.53
C LEU A 1081 -35.67 28.49 -17.97
N PRO A 1082 -36.49 28.42 -19.04
CA PRO A 1082 -36.04 28.77 -20.39
C PRO A 1082 -35.66 30.25 -20.54
N THR A 1083 -36.38 31.14 -19.87
CA THR A 1083 -36.07 32.59 -19.89
C THR A 1083 -34.72 32.87 -19.23
N LEU A 1084 -34.40 32.16 -18.15
CA LEU A 1084 -33.17 32.26 -17.39
C LEU A 1084 -31.98 31.76 -18.20
N TYR A 1085 -32.11 30.59 -18.81
CA TYR A 1085 -31.10 30.03 -19.71
C TYR A 1085 -30.73 31.01 -20.84
N ARG A 1086 -31.72 31.70 -21.40
CA ARG A 1086 -31.48 32.75 -22.38
C ARG A 1086 -30.65 33.91 -21.83
N HIS A 1087 -30.93 34.40 -20.63
CA HIS A 1087 -30.14 35.51 -20.06
C HIS A 1087 -28.71 35.10 -19.71
N LEU A 1088 -28.47 33.82 -19.42
CA LEU A 1088 -27.13 33.31 -19.11
C LEU A 1088 -26.26 33.11 -20.36
N THR A 1089 -26.86 32.88 -21.52
CA THR A 1089 -26.17 32.42 -22.74
C THR A 1089 -26.17 33.43 -23.90
N VAL A 1090 -26.63 34.67 -23.65
CA VAL A 1090 -26.62 35.83 -24.56
C VAL A 1090 -25.64 36.85 -24.02
#